data_AF-A0A9P0IH10-F1
#
_entry.id   AF-A0A9P0IH10-F1
#
_cell.length_a   1.000
_cell.length_b   1.000
_cell.length_c   1.000
_cell.angle_alpha   90.00
_cell.angle_beta   90.00
_cell.angle_gamma   90.00
#
_symmetry.space_group_name_H-M   'P 1'
#
loop_
_entity.id
_entity.type
_entity.pdbx_description
1 polymer ?
#
loop_
_entity_poly.entity_id
_entity_poly.type
_entity_poly.pdbx_seq_one_letter_code
_entity_poly.pdbx_strand_id
1 'polypeptide(L)'
;MFRKYTKIRNKLAKNLFILTPVLAKALLSIQAMCCEMYMKTFADLSRDMDTAFFYFIEDQMKRIEYVRDKLYEYRTVVLDVITQSCHTALYQQGFVYDDRNIPPFQVIRGKPTGGMSYTEKANKRKYCERLACFIKLADYMTNYMLYRLTKRSNNMMSNMLRTHVEFTPPKALLEGVNVEEVLEVIPRVTETCKWALFQVDAYILPSGEMELNPSEKVISTYIEKITGYWEEYVRTFHNFLNDETLQIFVQPTIMGKPVDWSAGVSPNLYFLMNQDKPMLDDIAYIPHSITYAYEVVWTFLTRYQAYRDDYRESCAMDLDLIREERDVFKFKTMCDRFVQQMESVENVLCYQPLGLLFLCLSPFQELFRPQPRKLFDVVANVTPEIGHACIEEIIQGIENINDDIIKEPETAAELVAFNFLMDGLEARVAFLEERLEYLRELYDLMGEFNIPISPDDMTEYLGLSVALGTLRTNVDARLETRSKLAGLFASRIGKDIMELMLDVNKLREEVAQPWLYDEKSDIEKVLETLQELQEKLNACSAREKQIREWQKIFKIPPARLEQLDEAINDVKLRQLLWKSSKEWNDMYKSWCEAPFNTLDVDEIQTTTINFAKIFNQLDKGVPPNKIVPKCKATIDIIKEKLPVMSYLRNPALKPRHWVKIEEILHTRFTPDTELTLQVFEDLHAFQHAEELMEVAGQASSEAGLEALLKKVEEMWASLEFPVVLHKDAKDVYVLGGLEEIQTCVDESNIHISTILSSRNCGPIKSRVEEWDKNLELFSKTLEEWFTCQQTWMYLEVIFSAPDIQRQLPNETRLFTIVDKSWKDIMRKLAKTRNPHAVQPHLRKCFDAIAKLEFGVKLPESELVVTEEGGLVERELSFQSRDMLQAKLAKTARPEDLTTDIIAMLSPEGERVNLGKVKNFTTL
;
A
#
# COMPACT_ATOMS: atom_id res chain seq x y z
N MET A 1 97.48 28.66 -8.87
CA MET A 1 96.63 27.96 -7.88
C MET A 1 95.92 28.90 -6.90
N PHE A 2 96.62 29.83 -6.23
CA PHE A 2 96.06 30.76 -5.23
C PHE A 2 94.80 31.55 -5.67
N ARG A 3 94.77 32.08 -6.90
CA ARG A 3 93.58 32.77 -7.46
C ARG A 3 92.37 31.85 -7.59
N LYS A 4 92.57 30.57 -7.93
CA LYS A 4 91.48 29.56 -8.02
C LYS A 4 90.94 29.25 -6.62
N TYR A 5 91.80 29.02 -5.63
CA TYR A 5 91.39 28.82 -4.23
C TYR A 5 90.67 30.04 -3.66
N THR A 6 91.17 31.24 -3.91
CA THR A 6 90.52 32.47 -3.46
C THR A 6 89.16 32.66 -4.12
N LYS A 7 89.03 32.35 -5.41
CA LYS A 7 87.75 32.38 -6.13
C LYS A 7 86.76 31.35 -5.59
N ILE A 8 87.21 30.13 -5.28
CA ILE A 8 86.38 29.07 -4.69
C ILE A 8 85.98 29.44 -3.27
N ARG A 9 86.92 29.86 -2.42
CA ARG A 9 86.65 30.33 -1.04
C ARG A 9 85.62 31.46 -1.03
N ASN A 10 85.77 32.44 -1.91
CA ASN A 10 84.83 33.55 -2.01
C ASN A 10 83.47 33.09 -2.57
N LYS A 11 83.43 32.09 -3.46
CA LYS A 11 82.18 31.50 -3.96
C LYS A 11 81.46 30.71 -2.86
N LEU A 12 82.19 29.93 -2.06
CA LEU A 12 81.65 29.19 -0.91
C LEU A 12 81.14 30.16 0.16
N ALA A 13 81.92 31.17 0.55
CA ALA A 13 81.52 32.17 1.53
C ALA A 13 80.28 33.00 1.10
N LYS A 14 80.07 33.17 -0.21
CA LYS A 14 78.90 33.84 -0.78
C LYS A 14 77.64 32.98 -0.82
N ASN A 15 77.77 31.66 -0.90
CA ASN A 15 76.64 30.76 -1.13
C ASN A 15 76.27 29.90 0.08
N LEU A 16 77.21 29.60 0.98
CA LEU A 16 76.95 28.78 2.17
C LEU A 16 76.60 29.67 3.36
N PHE A 17 75.42 29.46 3.95
CA PHE A 17 74.98 30.19 5.14
C PHE A 17 75.84 29.90 6.37
N ILE A 18 76.35 28.67 6.49
CA ILE A 18 77.19 28.24 7.63
C ILE A 18 78.51 29.04 7.76
N LEU A 19 78.96 29.67 6.66
CA LEU A 19 80.16 30.52 6.67
C LEU A 19 79.87 31.97 7.11
N THR A 20 78.60 32.30 7.39
CA THR A 20 78.18 33.58 7.98
C THR A 20 77.81 33.32 9.45
N PRO A 21 78.61 33.74 10.45
CA PRO A 21 78.46 33.30 11.83
C PRO A 21 77.06 33.46 12.43
N VAL A 22 76.39 34.58 12.13
CA VAL A 22 75.04 34.89 12.62
C VAL A 22 73.99 33.93 12.03
N LEU A 23 74.03 33.73 10.71
CA LEU A 23 73.12 32.81 10.01
C LEU A 23 73.43 31.34 10.36
N ALA A 24 74.70 31.01 10.59
CA ALA A 24 75.13 29.69 11.03
C ALA A 24 74.55 29.34 12.40
N LYS A 25 74.65 30.25 13.38
CA LYS A 25 74.08 30.07 14.71
C LYS A 25 72.56 29.91 14.66
N ALA A 26 71.89 30.72 13.84
CA ALA A 26 70.44 30.63 13.66
C ALA A 26 70.02 29.28 13.05
N LEU A 27 70.67 28.81 11.98
CA LEU A 27 70.35 27.51 11.38
C LEU A 27 70.55 26.35 12.34
N LEU A 28 71.65 26.33 13.10
CA LEU A 28 71.90 25.29 14.09
C LEU A 28 70.86 25.31 15.22
N SER A 29 70.41 26.50 15.64
CA SER A 29 69.34 26.64 16.62
C SER A 29 68.00 26.13 16.09
N ILE A 30 67.64 26.48 14.86
CA ILE A 30 66.42 25.98 14.20
C ILE A 30 66.48 24.47 14.04
N GLN A 31 67.65 23.92 13.65
CA GLN A 31 67.86 22.49 13.53
C GLN A 31 67.65 21.76 14.87
N ALA A 32 68.19 22.30 15.96
CA ALA A 32 68.03 21.72 17.30
C ALA A 32 66.54 21.68 17.71
N MET A 33 65.80 22.77 17.49
CA MET A 33 64.37 22.82 17.76
C MET A 33 63.55 21.86 16.87
N CYS A 34 63.92 21.72 15.58
CA CYS A 34 63.32 20.69 14.72
C CYS A 34 63.57 19.28 15.29
N CYS A 35 64.77 19.00 15.80
CA CYS A 35 65.12 17.71 16.40
C CYS A 35 64.30 17.38 17.64
N GLU A 36 64.01 18.37 18.50
CA GLU A 36 63.13 18.18 19.66
C GLU A 36 61.69 17.84 19.24
N MET A 37 61.20 18.46 18.17
CA MET A 37 59.86 18.19 17.63
C MET A 37 59.76 16.84 16.94
N TYR A 38 60.84 16.33 16.33
CA TYR A 38 60.84 15.02 15.65
C TYR A 38 60.48 13.84 16.56
N MET A 39 60.69 13.97 17.87
CA MET A 39 60.38 12.92 18.84
C MET A 39 58.96 13.00 19.40
N LYS A 40 58.22 14.09 19.10
CA LYS A 40 56.82 14.25 19.51
C LYS A 40 55.88 13.52 18.56
N THR A 41 54.65 13.32 19.01
CA THR A 41 53.57 12.62 18.30
C THR A 41 52.25 13.16 18.79
N PHE A 42 51.27 13.31 17.89
CA PHE A 42 49.89 13.63 18.23
C PHE A 42 49.13 12.43 18.80
N ALA A 43 49.54 11.20 18.45
CA ALA A 43 48.93 9.99 18.98
C ALA A 43 49.41 9.70 20.40
N ASP A 44 48.47 9.45 21.31
CA ASP A 44 48.73 8.92 22.65
C ASP A 44 48.54 7.40 22.67
N LEU A 45 49.44 6.66 23.31
CA LEU A 45 49.39 5.21 23.46
C LEU A 45 49.39 4.79 24.95
N SER A 46 49.15 5.73 25.87
CA SER A 46 49.13 5.45 27.31
C SER A 46 47.98 4.55 27.76
N ARG A 47 46.90 4.50 26.97
CA ARG A 47 45.78 3.58 27.13
C ARG A 47 45.62 2.74 25.86
N ASP A 48 46.36 1.66 25.80
CA ASP A 48 46.38 0.72 24.69
C ASP A 48 45.53 -0.53 24.95
N MET A 49 44.83 -0.65 26.09
CA MET A 49 44.02 -1.82 26.43
C MET A 49 42.86 -1.47 27.40
N ASP A 50 41.79 -2.27 27.38
CA ASP A 50 40.72 -2.28 28.40
C ASP A 50 40.14 -0.89 28.71
N THR A 51 39.90 -0.11 27.65
CA THR A 51 39.56 1.30 27.79
C THR A 51 38.16 1.57 27.28
N ALA A 52 37.29 2.07 28.15
CA ALA A 52 36.05 2.69 27.72
C ALA A 52 36.37 3.82 26.74
N PHE A 53 35.73 3.81 25.58
CA PHE A 53 36.09 4.67 24.44
C PHE A 53 36.18 6.17 24.80
N PHE A 54 35.34 6.63 25.75
CA PHE A 54 35.37 7.99 26.26
C PHE A 54 36.75 8.40 26.82
N TYR A 55 37.40 7.55 27.60
CA TYR A 55 38.70 7.87 28.17
C TYR A 55 39.81 7.89 27.11
N PHE A 56 39.70 7.04 26.09
CA PHE A 56 40.62 7.09 24.95
C PHE A 56 40.54 8.44 24.25
N ILE A 57 39.33 8.95 23.99
CA ILE A 57 39.13 10.30 23.41
C ILE A 57 39.78 11.37 24.29
N GLU A 58 39.55 11.31 25.60
CA GLU A 58 40.08 12.31 26.55
C GLU A 58 41.61 12.42 26.47
N ASP A 59 42.31 11.28 26.46
CA ASP A 59 43.78 11.26 26.40
C ASP A 59 44.30 11.70 25.02
N GLN A 60 43.65 11.30 23.92
CA GLN A 60 44.01 11.81 22.58
C GLN A 60 43.85 13.34 22.50
N MET A 61 42.76 13.90 23.03
CA MET A 61 42.52 15.35 22.99
C MET A 61 43.54 16.13 23.80
N LYS A 62 43.85 15.68 25.03
CA LYS A 62 44.93 16.27 25.85
C LYS A 62 46.27 16.26 25.11
N ARG A 63 46.58 15.15 24.44
CA ARG A 63 47.82 15.01 23.68
C ARG A 63 47.89 15.95 22.48
N ILE A 64 46.78 16.08 21.76
CA ILE A 64 46.64 16.99 20.62
C ILE A 64 46.87 18.44 21.04
N GLU A 65 46.24 18.89 22.14
CA GLU A 65 46.41 20.24 22.67
C GLU A 65 47.86 20.52 23.07
N TYR A 66 48.50 19.55 23.74
CA TYR A 66 49.92 19.65 24.09
C TYR A 66 50.83 19.85 22.87
N VAL A 67 50.61 19.10 21.79
CA VAL A 67 51.43 19.23 20.56
C VAL A 67 51.13 20.53 19.83
N ARG A 68 49.86 20.97 19.77
CA ARG A 68 49.47 22.27 19.21
C ARG A 68 50.22 23.41 19.91
N ASP A 69 50.23 23.43 21.23
CA ASP A 69 50.88 24.50 22.00
C ASP A 69 52.40 24.50 21.75
N LYS A 70 53.00 23.31 21.60
CA LYS A 70 54.43 23.18 21.24
C LYS A 70 54.73 23.65 19.82
N LEU A 71 53.83 23.44 18.86
CA LEU A 71 53.98 23.97 17.49
C LEU A 71 53.89 25.50 17.47
N TYR A 72 52.99 26.07 18.26
CA TYR A 72 52.87 27.53 18.40
C TYR A 72 54.12 28.16 19.03
N GLU A 73 54.63 27.56 20.11
CA GLU A 73 55.88 27.95 20.76
C GLU A 73 57.05 27.88 19.77
N TYR A 74 57.20 26.74 19.08
CA TYR A 74 58.23 26.54 18.04
C TYR A 74 58.17 27.64 16.97
N ARG A 75 56.99 27.91 16.40
CA ARG A 75 56.83 28.91 15.34
C ARG A 75 57.26 30.30 15.81
N THR A 76 56.83 30.68 17.01
CA THR A 76 57.10 31.99 17.61
C THR A 76 58.60 32.20 17.81
N VAL A 77 59.28 31.23 18.40
CA VAL A 77 60.73 31.29 18.66
C VAL A 77 61.52 31.28 17.36
N VAL A 78 61.16 30.42 16.39
CA VAL A 78 61.86 30.35 15.09
C VAL A 78 61.70 31.65 14.30
N LEU A 79 60.50 32.25 14.30
CA LEU A 79 60.27 33.52 13.63
C LEU A 79 61.17 34.64 14.19
N ASP A 80 61.29 34.72 15.51
CA ASP A 80 62.19 35.68 16.17
C ASP A 80 63.66 35.43 15.82
N VAL A 81 64.12 34.17 15.88
CA VAL A 81 65.48 33.77 15.49
C VAL A 81 65.79 34.14 14.04
N ILE A 82 64.86 33.90 13.10
CA ILE A 82 65.02 34.27 11.69
C ILE A 82 65.10 35.80 11.57
N THR A 83 64.16 36.52 12.18
CA THR A 83 64.06 37.98 12.10
C THR A 83 65.33 38.65 12.61
N GLN A 84 65.77 38.30 13.82
CA GLN A 84 66.95 38.88 14.46
C GLN A 84 68.25 38.54 13.72
N SER A 85 68.37 37.31 13.22
CA SER A 85 69.54 36.89 12.45
C SER A 85 69.62 37.56 11.09
N CYS A 86 68.50 37.75 10.40
CA CYS A 86 68.42 38.49 9.13
C CYS A 86 68.74 39.97 9.32
N HIS A 87 68.19 40.64 10.35
CA HIS A 87 68.53 42.03 10.69
C HIS A 87 70.03 42.20 10.97
N THR A 88 70.57 41.36 11.84
CA THR A 88 71.98 41.43 12.24
C THR A 88 72.92 41.14 11.06
N ALA A 89 72.58 40.16 10.21
CA ALA A 89 73.35 39.83 9.02
C ALA A 89 73.34 40.97 8.00
N LEU A 90 72.19 41.63 7.80
CA LEU A 90 72.07 42.79 6.91
C LEU A 90 72.89 43.98 7.41
N TYR A 91 72.83 44.26 8.72
CA TYR A 91 73.60 45.32 9.37
C TYR A 91 75.12 45.10 9.26
N GLN A 92 75.59 43.85 9.43
CA GLN A 92 77.01 43.50 9.27
C GLN A 92 77.55 43.72 7.85
N GLN A 93 76.68 43.82 6.83
CA GLN A 93 77.06 44.21 5.47
C GLN A 93 77.03 45.72 5.22
N GLY A 94 76.71 46.53 6.24
CA GLY A 94 76.62 47.98 6.14
C GLY A 94 75.28 48.49 5.60
N PHE A 95 74.23 47.66 5.60
CA PHE A 95 72.90 48.03 5.14
C PHE A 95 71.90 48.11 6.30
N VAL A 96 70.97 49.07 6.24
CA VAL A 96 69.83 49.17 7.15
C VAL A 96 68.60 48.53 6.47
N TYR A 97 67.60 48.09 7.23
CA TYR A 97 66.37 47.54 6.65
C TYR A 97 65.47 48.65 6.08
N ASP A 98 65.34 49.78 6.81
CA ASP A 98 64.67 50.99 6.33
C ASP A 98 65.68 52.06 5.89
N ASP A 99 65.74 52.27 4.57
CA ASP A 99 66.64 53.24 3.92
C ASP A 99 65.91 54.55 3.55
N ARG A 100 64.66 54.76 3.96
CA ARG A 100 63.86 55.94 3.54
C ARG A 100 64.47 57.26 4.02
N ASN A 101 65.22 57.23 5.11
CA ASN A 101 65.88 58.39 5.71
C ASN A 101 67.29 58.65 5.16
N ILE A 102 67.76 57.84 4.19
CA ILE A 102 69.05 58.06 3.53
C ILE A 102 68.87 59.15 2.46
N PRO A 103 69.62 60.28 2.51
CA PRO A 103 69.50 61.35 1.52
C PRO A 103 69.77 60.83 0.09
N PRO A 104 69.14 61.38 -0.96
CA PRO A 104 69.33 60.92 -2.34
C PRO A 104 70.79 61.05 -2.79
N PHE A 105 71.20 60.20 -3.73
CA PHE A 105 72.58 60.20 -4.24
C PHE A 105 72.88 61.50 -4.99
N GLN A 106 73.88 62.25 -4.53
CA GLN A 106 74.34 63.48 -5.16
C GLN A 106 75.87 63.46 -5.32
N VAL A 107 76.38 64.11 -6.38
CA VAL A 107 77.82 64.31 -6.55
C VAL A 107 78.12 65.78 -6.28
N ILE A 108 78.71 66.07 -5.12
CA ILE A 108 79.06 67.43 -4.71
C ILE A 108 80.57 67.58 -4.83
N ARG A 109 81.04 68.53 -5.65
CA ARG A 109 82.48 68.80 -5.88
C ARG A 109 83.32 67.56 -6.21
N GLY A 110 82.79 66.70 -7.10
CA GLY A 110 83.48 65.46 -7.53
C GLY A 110 83.53 64.35 -6.48
N LYS A 111 82.95 64.55 -5.28
CA LYS A 111 82.80 63.53 -4.26
C LYS A 111 81.34 63.04 -4.20
N PRO A 112 81.09 61.74 -4.33
CA PRO A 112 79.76 61.19 -4.08
C PRO A 112 79.38 61.49 -2.62
N THR A 113 78.27 62.19 -2.41
CA THR A 113 77.80 62.67 -1.10
C THR A 113 76.30 62.39 -0.98
N GLY A 114 75.91 61.61 0.03
CA GLY A 114 74.53 61.14 0.20
C GLY A 114 74.18 59.97 -0.73
N GLY A 115 73.24 59.13 -0.30
CA GLY A 115 72.61 58.06 -1.10
C GLY A 115 73.47 56.83 -1.39
N MET A 116 72.79 55.73 -1.67
CA MET A 116 73.40 54.47 -2.06
C MET A 116 73.79 54.49 -3.56
N SER A 117 75.04 54.14 -3.89
CA SER A 117 75.52 54.00 -5.28
C SER A 117 74.83 52.86 -6.02
N TYR A 118 74.87 52.84 -7.36
CA TYR A 118 74.29 51.74 -8.16
C TYR A 118 74.85 50.37 -7.76
N THR A 119 76.16 50.31 -7.47
CA THR A 119 76.83 49.09 -6.99
C THR A 119 76.37 48.67 -5.60
N GLU A 120 76.15 49.63 -4.69
CA GLU A 120 75.64 49.32 -3.34
C GLU A 120 74.17 48.89 -3.37
N LYS A 121 73.31 49.50 -4.22
CA LYS A 121 71.92 49.06 -4.43
C LYS A 121 71.85 47.63 -4.95
N ALA A 122 72.70 47.30 -5.93
CA ALA A 122 72.80 45.94 -6.46
C ALA A 122 73.33 44.95 -5.41
N ASN A 123 74.29 45.37 -4.57
CA ASN A 123 74.81 44.54 -3.48
C ASN A 123 73.78 44.30 -2.38
N LYS A 124 73.00 45.32 -1.97
CA LYS A 124 71.91 45.19 -1.01
C LYS A 124 70.84 44.23 -1.53
N ARG A 125 70.37 44.43 -2.78
CA ARG A 125 69.41 43.52 -3.44
C ARG A 125 69.89 42.07 -3.42
N LYS A 126 71.14 41.83 -3.87
CA LYS A 126 71.73 40.50 -3.91
C LYS A 126 71.91 39.86 -2.52
N TYR A 127 72.11 40.68 -1.48
CA TYR A 127 72.21 40.18 -0.12
C TYR A 127 70.82 39.86 0.47
N CYS A 128 69.80 40.67 0.19
CA CYS A 128 68.41 40.35 0.52
C CYS A 128 67.93 39.07 -0.19
N GLU A 129 68.29 38.86 -1.46
CA GLU A 129 68.08 37.58 -2.17
C GLU A 129 68.69 36.39 -1.40
N ARG A 130 69.91 36.57 -0.87
CA ARG A 130 70.56 35.55 -0.02
C ARG A 130 69.80 35.31 1.28
N LEU A 131 69.31 36.35 1.95
CA LEU A 131 68.50 36.22 3.18
C LEU A 131 67.16 35.54 2.91
N ALA A 132 66.51 35.84 1.79
CA ALA A 132 65.30 35.15 1.35
C ALA A 132 65.54 33.64 1.12
N CYS A 133 66.68 33.25 0.53
CA CYS A 133 67.06 31.85 0.42
C CYS A 133 67.33 31.18 1.78
N PHE A 134 67.80 31.93 2.78
CA PHE A 134 67.97 31.45 4.15
C PHE A 134 66.62 31.20 4.83
N ILE A 135 65.66 32.13 4.71
CA ILE A 135 64.29 31.98 5.21
C ILE A 135 63.65 30.74 4.58
N LYS A 136 63.79 30.61 3.24
CA LYS A 136 63.31 29.44 2.51
C LYS A 136 63.94 28.12 2.98
N LEU A 137 65.21 28.11 3.38
CA LEU A 137 65.85 26.92 3.97
C LEU A 137 65.22 26.56 5.33
N ALA A 138 64.90 27.56 6.17
CA ALA A 138 64.18 27.33 7.42
C ALA A 138 62.77 26.77 7.19
N ASP A 139 62.07 27.20 6.13
CA ASP A 139 60.79 26.61 5.72
C ASP A 139 60.94 25.14 5.29
N TYR A 140 62.00 24.78 4.55
CA TYR A 140 62.26 23.37 4.21
C TYR A 140 62.49 22.52 5.46
N MET A 141 63.26 23.02 6.43
CA MET A 141 63.52 22.31 7.70
C MET A 141 62.25 22.13 8.53
N THR A 142 61.38 23.14 8.54
CA THR A 142 60.12 23.13 9.27
C THR A 142 59.10 22.21 8.61
N ASN A 143 58.93 22.27 7.29
CA ASN A 143 58.04 21.35 6.57
C ASN A 143 58.49 19.90 6.70
N TYR A 144 59.80 19.63 6.67
CA TYR A 144 60.29 18.29 6.94
C TYR A 144 59.99 17.82 8.37
N MET A 145 60.00 18.73 9.36
CA MET A 145 59.59 18.45 10.74
C MET A 145 58.11 18.13 10.87
N LEU A 146 57.24 18.95 10.28
CA LEU A 146 55.81 18.70 10.28
C LEU A 146 55.48 17.37 9.59
N TYR A 147 56.10 17.09 8.45
CA TYR A 147 55.97 15.79 7.77
C TYR A 147 56.35 14.62 8.68
N ARG A 148 57.49 14.68 9.37
CA ARG A 148 57.92 13.61 10.28
C ARG A 148 57.00 13.45 11.49
N LEU A 149 56.49 14.55 12.04
CA LEU A 149 55.52 14.55 13.14
C LEU A 149 54.22 13.85 12.73
N THR A 150 53.67 14.19 11.56
CA THR A 150 52.46 13.57 11.01
C THR A 150 52.68 12.10 10.69
N LYS A 151 53.79 11.75 10.05
CA LYS A 151 54.15 10.35 9.74
C LYS A 151 54.24 9.51 10.99
N ARG A 152 54.94 10.00 12.03
CA ARG A 152 55.09 9.28 13.30
C ARG A 152 53.76 9.08 14.00
N SER A 153 52.89 10.10 14.01
CA SER A 153 51.59 10.04 14.68
C SER A 153 50.67 9.01 14.05
N ASN A 154 50.55 9.02 12.72
CA ASN A 154 49.75 8.03 12.00
C ASN A 154 50.30 6.62 12.13
N ASN A 155 51.63 6.45 12.04
CA ASN A 155 52.25 5.14 12.19
C ASN A 155 52.08 4.55 13.60
N MET A 156 52.16 5.39 14.64
CA MET A 156 51.94 4.94 16.03
C MET A 156 50.50 4.46 16.25
N MET A 157 49.52 5.23 15.76
CA MET A 157 48.11 4.85 15.88
C MET A 157 47.78 3.61 15.04
N SER A 158 48.21 3.58 13.77
CA SER A 158 47.94 2.44 12.89
C SER A 158 48.56 1.15 13.41
N ASN A 159 49.81 1.18 13.92
CA ASN A 159 50.47 -0.01 14.46
C ASN A 159 49.75 -0.55 15.70
N MET A 160 49.31 0.31 16.62
CA MET A 160 48.54 -0.13 17.78
C MET A 160 47.26 -0.84 17.35
N LEU A 161 46.50 -0.26 16.42
CA LEU A 161 45.29 -0.89 15.86
C LEU A 161 45.60 -2.22 15.16
N ARG A 162 46.69 -2.30 14.37
CA ARG A 162 47.14 -3.56 13.74
C ARG A 162 47.39 -4.66 14.76
N THR A 163 48.06 -4.34 15.88
CA THR A 163 48.33 -5.31 16.94
C THR A 163 47.04 -5.91 17.52
N HIS A 164 45.99 -5.12 17.72
CA HIS A 164 44.72 -5.68 18.21
C HIS A 164 43.98 -6.49 17.14
N VAL A 165 44.07 -6.09 15.88
CA VAL A 165 43.41 -6.79 14.75
C VAL A 165 44.01 -8.17 14.49
N GLU A 166 45.28 -8.42 14.85
CA GLU A 166 45.90 -9.75 14.77
C GLU A 166 45.20 -10.81 15.65
N PHE A 167 44.51 -10.37 16.71
CA PHE A 167 43.73 -11.24 17.59
C PHE A 167 42.27 -11.44 17.14
N THR A 168 41.91 -10.98 15.94
CA THR A 168 40.59 -11.22 15.35
C THR A 168 40.45 -12.69 14.97
N PRO A 169 39.39 -13.40 15.42
CA PRO A 169 39.16 -14.78 15.03
C PRO A 169 38.97 -14.89 13.50
N PRO A 170 39.42 -16.00 12.87
CA PRO A 170 39.24 -16.21 11.45
C PRO A 170 37.75 -16.31 11.11
N LYS A 171 37.38 -15.84 9.91
CA LYS A 171 35.98 -15.78 9.45
C LYS A 171 35.21 -17.11 9.60
N ALA A 172 35.85 -18.24 9.31
CA ALA A 172 35.26 -19.57 9.49
C ALA A 172 34.84 -19.87 10.95
N LEU A 173 35.55 -19.33 11.92
CA LEU A 173 35.21 -19.42 13.34
C LEU A 173 34.24 -18.34 13.80
N LEU A 174 33.91 -17.33 12.98
CA LEU A 174 32.90 -16.32 13.31
C LEU A 174 31.50 -16.75 12.84
N GLU A 175 31.39 -17.46 11.72
CA GLU A 175 30.11 -17.88 11.09
C GLU A 175 29.49 -19.20 11.64
N GLY A 176 30.12 -19.84 12.63
CA GLY A 176 29.55 -21.01 13.33
C GLY A 176 28.30 -20.70 14.15
N VAL A 177 27.80 -21.67 14.94
CA VAL A 177 26.53 -21.55 15.72
C VAL A 177 26.76 -21.60 17.24
N ASN A 178 27.95 -21.98 17.69
CA ASN A 178 28.27 -22.12 19.12
C ASN A 178 28.34 -20.74 19.81
N VAL A 179 27.62 -20.56 20.92
CA VAL A 179 27.58 -19.33 21.74
C VAL A 179 28.10 -19.53 23.18
N GLU A 180 28.54 -20.75 23.49
CA GLU A 180 28.95 -21.18 24.84
C GLU A 180 30.48 -21.13 25.03
N GLU A 181 31.24 -20.99 23.93
CA GLU A 181 32.70 -20.99 23.94
C GLU A 181 33.29 -19.65 23.47
N VAL A 182 34.34 -19.22 24.16
CA VAL A 182 35.09 -18.03 23.79
C VAL A 182 35.91 -18.34 22.53
N LEU A 183 35.65 -17.58 21.47
CA LEU A 183 36.41 -17.68 20.21
C LEU A 183 37.80 -17.03 20.33
N GLU A 184 38.71 -17.65 21.08
CA GLU A 184 40.11 -17.21 21.18
C GLU A 184 41.04 -18.23 20.53
N VAL A 185 41.56 -17.91 19.33
CA VAL A 185 42.50 -18.79 18.61
C VAL A 185 43.93 -18.62 19.10
N ILE A 186 44.28 -17.40 19.53
CA ILE A 186 45.61 -17.03 20.02
C ILE A 186 45.41 -16.30 21.34
N PRO A 187 45.87 -16.84 22.48
CA PRO A 187 45.77 -16.17 23.75
C PRO A 187 46.58 -14.87 23.74
N ARG A 188 45.95 -13.78 24.16
CA ARG A 188 46.61 -12.48 24.32
C ARG A 188 47.82 -12.55 25.25
N VAL A 189 48.96 -12.03 24.82
CA VAL A 189 50.20 -12.03 25.62
C VAL A 189 50.11 -10.93 26.69
N THR A 190 50.30 -11.32 27.96
CA THR A 190 50.10 -10.45 29.14
C THR A 190 50.96 -9.20 29.21
N GLU A 191 52.09 -9.15 28.50
CA GLU A 191 53.05 -8.04 28.56
C GLU A 191 52.83 -6.95 27.50
N THR A 192 52.12 -7.24 26.40
CA THR A 192 52.04 -6.33 25.24
C THR A 192 50.62 -6.03 24.75
N CYS A 193 49.64 -6.90 24.99
CA CYS A 193 48.26 -6.69 24.53
C CYS A 193 47.29 -7.60 25.30
N LYS A 194 47.13 -7.38 26.60
CA LYS A 194 46.35 -8.19 27.54
C LYS A 194 44.83 -8.21 27.25
N TRP A 195 44.27 -7.10 26.77
CA TRP A 195 42.83 -6.96 26.51
C TRP A 195 42.55 -6.33 25.16
N ALA A 196 41.30 -6.42 24.68
CA ALA A 196 40.87 -5.66 23.52
C ALA A 196 40.94 -4.15 23.83
N LEU A 197 40.94 -3.33 22.78
CA LEU A 197 41.15 -1.90 22.94
C LEU A 197 39.90 -1.20 23.48
N PHE A 198 38.73 -1.53 22.91
CA PHE A 198 37.46 -0.90 23.27
C PHE A 198 36.43 -1.94 23.72
N GLN A 199 35.71 -1.63 24.79
CA GLN A 199 34.52 -2.38 25.17
C GLN A 199 33.29 -1.86 24.41
N VAL A 200 32.44 -2.79 23.96
CA VAL A 200 31.15 -2.52 23.31
C VAL A 200 30.10 -3.44 23.92
N ASP A 201 29.00 -2.87 24.38
CA ASP A 201 27.88 -3.59 24.96
C ASP A 201 26.82 -3.89 23.90
N ALA A 202 26.28 -5.11 23.90
CA ALA A 202 25.19 -5.52 23.02
C ALA A 202 23.86 -5.60 23.77
N TYR A 203 22.85 -4.94 23.22
CA TYR A 203 21.49 -4.88 23.75
C TYR A 203 20.52 -5.50 22.74
N ILE A 204 19.45 -6.14 23.23
CA ILE A 204 18.34 -6.58 22.38
C ILE A 204 17.12 -5.68 22.58
N LEU A 205 16.55 -5.25 21.46
CA LEU A 205 15.31 -4.47 21.43
C LEU A 205 14.10 -5.41 21.35
N PRO A 206 12.89 -4.95 21.75
CA PRO A 206 11.66 -5.74 21.63
C PRO A 206 11.35 -6.22 20.20
N SER A 207 11.90 -5.55 19.17
CA SER A 207 11.83 -5.97 17.76
C SER A 207 12.68 -7.20 17.44
N GLY A 208 13.52 -7.67 18.37
CA GLY A 208 14.56 -8.67 18.13
C GLY A 208 15.81 -8.09 17.45
N GLU A 209 15.91 -6.78 17.25
CA GLU A 209 17.12 -6.15 16.73
C GLU A 209 18.19 -6.00 17.81
N MET A 210 19.47 -6.16 17.41
CA MET A 210 20.61 -5.95 18.30
C MET A 210 21.14 -4.53 18.12
N GLU A 211 21.44 -3.86 19.22
CA GLU A 211 22.06 -2.55 19.24
C GLU A 211 23.39 -2.60 19.98
N LEU A 212 24.39 -1.87 19.46
CA LEU A 212 25.73 -1.81 20.02
C LEU A 212 26.00 -0.43 20.62
N ASN A 213 26.53 -0.40 21.84
CA ASN A 213 26.93 0.83 22.51
C ASN A 213 28.38 0.74 23.04
N PRO A 214 29.29 1.64 22.64
CA PRO A 214 29.14 2.65 21.60
C PRO A 214 28.86 2.06 20.22
N SER A 215 28.20 2.81 19.34
CA SER A 215 27.96 2.36 17.96
C SER A 215 29.17 2.63 17.05
N GLU A 216 29.26 1.91 15.92
CA GLU A 216 30.32 2.12 14.92
C GLU A 216 30.45 3.58 14.54
N LYS A 217 29.31 4.22 14.23
CA LYS A 217 29.27 5.63 13.83
C LYS A 217 29.88 6.54 14.88
N VAL A 218 29.63 6.28 16.17
CA VAL A 218 30.22 7.08 17.27
C VAL A 218 31.73 6.92 17.26
N ILE A 219 32.25 5.68 17.27
CA ILE A 219 33.69 5.45 17.30
C ILE A 219 34.38 6.04 16.06
N SER A 220 33.89 5.72 14.87
CA SER A 220 34.46 6.20 13.60
C SER A 220 34.47 7.73 13.53
N THR A 221 33.38 8.40 13.92
CA THR A 221 33.32 9.87 13.91
C THR A 221 34.36 10.50 14.83
N TYR A 222 34.57 9.96 16.03
CA TYR A 222 35.55 10.51 16.96
C TYR A 222 36.99 10.22 16.52
N ILE A 223 37.25 9.04 15.97
CA ILE A 223 38.56 8.69 15.39
C ILE A 223 38.90 9.61 14.20
N GLU A 224 37.94 9.86 13.30
CA GLU A 224 38.10 10.81 12.18
C GLU A 224 38.33 12.24 12.67
N LYS A 225 37.65 12.67 13.74
CA LYS A 225 37.91 13.99 14.35
C LYS A 225 39.32 14.07 14.94
N ILE A 226 39.76 13.03 15.64
CA ILE A 226 41.11 12.95 16.22
C ILE A 226 42.17 13.11 15.12
N THR A 227 42.10 12.30 14.06
CA THR A 227 43.07 12.36 12.95
C THR A 227 42.93 13.64 12.12
N GLY A 228 41.70 14.15 11.96
CA GLY A 228 41.41 15.43 11.31
C GLY A 228 42.06 16.62 12.01
N TYR A 229 42.05 16.66 13.35
CA TYR A 229 42.78 17.68 14.10
C TYR A 229 44.28 17.63 13.87
N TRP A 230 44.87 16.44 13.70
CA TRP A 230 46.30 16.32 13.39
C TRP A 230 46.63 16.99 12.05
N GLU A 231 45.81 16.74 11.03
CA GLU A 231 45.96 17.38 9.73
C GLU A 231 45.74 18.89 9.82
N GLU A 232 44.70 19.34 10.53
CA GLU A 232 44.35 20.75 10.66
C GLU A 232 45.48 21.58 11.31
N TYR A 233 46.05 21.10 12.42
CA TYR A 233 47.14 21.81 13.10
C TYR A 233 48.42 21.86 12.28
N VAL A 234 48.64 20.86 11.43
CA VAL A 234 49.77 20.84 10.51
C VAL A 234 49.51 21.77 9.31
N ARG A 235 48.27 21.81 8.80
CA ARG A 235 47.83 22.68 7.68
C ARG A 235 47.89 24.16 8.01
N THR A 236 47.51 24.51 9.24
CA THR A 236 47.47 25.90 9.73
C THR A 236 48.86 26.45 10.03
N PHE A 237 49.91 25.63 9.94
CA PHE A 237 51.30 26.08 10.06
C PHE A 237 51.76 26.80 8.79
N HIS A 238 51.83 28.14 8.84
CA HIS A 238 52.23 28.96 7.71
C HIS A 238 53.75 29.09 7.59
N ASN A 239 54.29 28.84 6.39
CA ASN A 239 55.69 29.09 6.01
C ASN A 239 56.12 30.54 6.33
N PHE A 240 57.36 30.70 6.81
CA PHE A 240 57.97 31.97 7.17
C PHE A 240 58.24 32.87 5.96
N LEU A 241 58.49 32.33 4.76
CA LEU A 241 58.74 33.16 3.57
C LEU A 241 57.58 34.10 3.23
N ASN A 242 56.36 33.72 3.61
CA ASN A 242 55.15 34.51 3.39
C ASN A 242 54.77 35.39 4.60
N ASP A 243 55.54 35.35 5.69
CA ASP A 243 55.27 36.11 6.90
C ASP A 243 55.48 37.61 6.66
N GLU A 244 54.54 38.44 7.10
CA GLU A 244 54.57 39.89 6.90
C GLU A 244 55.81 40.54 7.53
N THR A 245 56.24 40.03 8.69
CA THR A 245 57.41 40.56 9.41
C THR A 245 58.71 40.36 8.64
N LEU A 246 58.77 39.36 7.77
CA LEU A 246 59.94 39.00 6.97
C LEU A 246 59.91 39.57 5.55
N GLN A 247 58.81 40.21 5.13
CA GLN A 247 58.69 40.84 3.81
C GLN A 247 59.78 41.89 3.56
N ILE A 248 60.28 42.54 4.60
CA ILE A 248 61.39 43.49 4.52
C ILE A 248 62.68 42.88 3.93
N PHE A 249 62.84 41.55 4.00
CA PHE A 249 63.98 40.83 3.42
C PHE A 249 63.64 40.21 2.06
N VAL A 250 62.38 39.84 1.84
CA VAL A 250 61.90 39.11 0.64
C VAL A 250 61.51 40.07 -0.49
N GLN A 251 60.89 41.20 -0.16
CA GLN A 251 60.57 42.33 -1.03
C GLN A 251 61.13 43.62 -0.43
N PRO A 252 62.47 43.78 -0.37
CA PRO A 252 63.08 44.92 0.30
C PRO A 252 62.75 46.23 -0.43
N THR A 253 62.58 47.31 0.34
CA THR A 253 62.52 48.67 -0.21
C THR A 253 63.95 49.24 -0.29
N ILE A 254 64.44 49.55 -1.48
CA ILE A 254 65.77 50.14 -1.69
C ILE A 254 65.59 51.60 -2.13
N MET A 255 66.00 52.55 -1.27
CA MET A 255 65.84 53.99 -1.51
C MET A 255 64.39 54.40 -1.85
N GLY A 256 63.42 53.88 -1.11
CA GLY A 256 61.99 54.19 -1.29
C GLY A 256 61.30 53.48 -2.45
N LYS A 257 62.00 52.62 -3.22
CA LYS A 257 61.40 51.79 -4.27
C LYS A 257 61.32 50.31 -3.84
N PRO A 258 60.14 49.67 -3.90
CA PRO A 258 60.05 48.23 -3.64
C PRO A 258 60.78 47.45 -4.75
N VAL A 259 61.45 46.37 -4.35
CA VAL A 259 62.07 45.42 -5.27
C VAL A 259 61.13 44.24 -5.45
N ASP A 260 61.02 43.74 -6.69
CA ASP A 260 60.20 42.59 -7.02
C ASP A 260 60.59 41.34 -6.22
N TRP A 261 59.60 40.48 -5.97
CA TRP A 261 59.75 39.22 -5.24
C TRP A 261 60.88 38.37 -5.82
N SER A 262 61.91 38.13 -5.02
CA SER A 262 63.12 37.42 -5.47
C SER A 262 63.30 36.03 -4.86
N ALA A 263 62.40 35.59 -3.99
CA ALA A 263 62.55 34.36 -3.20
C ALA A 263 62.00 33.07 -3.85
N GLY A 264 61.25 33.20 -4.95
CA GLY A 264 60.56 32.09 -5.60
C GLY A 264 59.41 31.54 -4.73
N VAL A 265 58.96 30.30 -5.02
CA VAL A 265 57.81 29.69 -4.33
C VAL A 265 58.24 29.04 -3.00
N SER A 266 57.42 29.18 -1.97
CA SER A 266 57.60 28.52 -0.67
C SER A 266 57.46 26.99 -0.79
N PRO A 267 58.17 26.20 0.03
CA PRO A 267 58.02 24.75 0.00
C PRO A 267 56.59 24.33 0.38
N ASN A 268 56.07 23.30 -0.29
CA ASN A 268 54.75 22.75 -0.03
C ASN A 268 54.88 21.43 0.77
N LEU A 269 54.36 21.42 1.99
CA LEU A 269 54.35 20.24 2.86
C LEU A 269 53.58 19.07 2.24
N TYR A 270 52.43 19.34 1.63
CA TYR A 270 51.56 18.31 1.04
C TYR A 270 52.23 17.58 -0.12
N PHE A 271 53.16 18.22 -0.83
CA PHE A 271 53.94 17.54 -1.86
C PHE A 271 54.75 16.37 -1.27
N LEU A 272 55.34 16.55 -0.07
CA LEU A 272 56.08 15.48 0.61
C LEU A 272 55.13 14.42 1.17
N MET A 273 54.03 14.85 1.79
CA MET A 273 53.04 13.95 2.38
C MET A 273 52.40 13.03 1.32
N ASN A 274 52.01 13.59 0.17
CA ASN A 274 51.34 12.84 -0.90
C ASN A 274 52.26 11.87 -1.65
N GLN A 275 53.58 11.95 -1.46
CA GLN A 275 54.55 11.02 -2.05
C GLN A 275 54.84 9.81 -1.14
N ASP A 276 54.52 9.90 0.15
CA ASP A 276 54.83 8.87 1.13
C ASP A 276 53.70 7.84 1.25
N LYS A 277 53.74 6.83 0.37
CA LYS A 277 52.73 5.76 0.33
C LYS A 277 52.51 5.08 1.70
N PRO A 278 53.55 4.63 2.44
CA PRO A 278 53.34 4.04 3.77
C PRO A 278 52.53 4.92 4.73
N MET A 279 52.75 6.24 4.71
CA MET A 279 51.99 7.16 5.57
C MET A 279 50.53 7.28 5.12
N LEU A 280 50.27 7.32 3.81
CA LEU A 280 48.91 7.34 3.27
C LEU A 280 48.16 6.02 3.57
N ASP A 281 48.87 4.89 3.50
CA ASP A 281 48.32 3.57 3.88
C ASP A 281 47.98 3.53 5.38
N ASP A 282 48.83 4.10 6.24
CA ASP A 282 48.54 4.23 7.68
C ASP A 282 47.32 5.13 7.94
N ILE A 283 47.21 6.28 7.26
CA ILE A 283 46.07 7.20 7.36
C ILE A 283 44.77 6.49 6.94
N ALA A 284 44.78 5.75 5.83
CA ALA A 284 43.61 5.02 5.35
C ALA A 284 43.25 3.82 6.25
N TYR A 285 44.24 3.18 6.85
CA TYR A 285 44.04 2.01 7.70
C TYR A 285 43.32 2.32 9.01
N ILE A 286 43.60 3.48 9.64
CA ILE A 286 43.01 3.85 10.93
C ILE A 286 41.47 3.75 10.94
N PRO A 287 40.71 4.47 10.08
CA PRO A 287 39.26 4.34 10.05
C PRO A 287 38.79 2.96 9.56
N HIS A 288 39.49 2.38 8.59
CA HIS A 288 39.15 1.05 8.06
C HIS A 288 39.19 -0.05 9.14
N SER A 289 40.15 0.03 10.06
CA SER A 289 40.27 -0.95 11.14
C SER A 289 39.09 -0.94 12.11
N ILE A 290 38.44 0.22 12.32
CA ILE A 290 37.23 0.34 13.14
C ILE A 290 36.06 -0.34 12.44
N THR A 291 35.81 0.01 11.17
CA THR A 291 34.73 -0.59 10.38
C THR A 291 34.90 -2.11 10.30
N TYR A 292 36.11 -2.59 10.03
CA TYR A 292 36.40 -4.02 10.01
C TYR A 292 36.10 -4.70 11.36
N ALA A 293 36.42 -4.06 12.48
CA ALA A 293 36.12 -4.64 13.79
C ALA A 293 34.61 -4.74 14.08
N TYR A 294 33.81 -3.77 13.64
CA TYR A 294 32.35 -3.86 13.75
C TYR A 294 31.75 -4.89 12.79
N GLU A 295 32.28 -5.04 11.58
CA GLU A 295 31.89 -6.13 10.66
C GLU A 295 32.11 -7.52 11.31
N VAL A 296 33.21 -7.69 12.03
CA VAL A 296 33.51 -8.91 12.80
C VAL A 296 32.47 -9.14 13.90
N VAL A 297 32.13 -8.10 14.68
CA VAL A 297 31.08 -8.18 15.72
C VAL A 297 29.74 -8.55 15.12
N TRP A 298 29.32 -7.90 14.03
CA TRP A 298 28.06 -8.21 13.37
C TRP A 298 28.03 -9.61 12.80
N THR A 299 29.14 -10.07 12.20
CA THR A 299 29.27 -11.45 11.73
C THR A 299 29.11 -12.44 12.89
N PHE A 300 29.74 -12.18 14.03
CA PHE A 300 29.57 -13.02 15.23
C PHE A 300 28.13 -12.99 15.77
N LEU A 301 27.49 -11.82 15.80
CA LEU A 301 26.11 -11.68 16.29
C LEU A 301 25.05 -12.38 15.44
N THR A 302 25.38 -12.83 14.22
CA THR A 302 24.49 -13.70 13.43
C THR A 302 24.16 -15.02 14.15
N ARG A 303 25.05 -15.50 15.03
CA ARG A 303 24.83 -16.67 15.91
C ARG A 303 23.61 -16.55 16.80
N TYR A 304 23.27 -15.32 17.15
CA TYR A 304 22.20 -15.01 18.08
C TYR A 304 20.85 -14.91 17.38
N GLN A 305 20.75 -15.23 16.08
CA GLN A 305 19.51 -15.09 15.33
C GLN A 305 18.35 -15.87 15.94
N ALA A 306 18.57 -17.13 16.36
CA ALA A 306 17.53 -17.93 17.01
C ALA A 306 17.01 -17.25 18.29
N TYR A 307 17.92 -16.80 19.16
CA TYR A 307 17.55 -16.07 20.38
C TYR A 307 16.85 -14.73 20.07
N ARG A 308 17.23 -14.04 19.00
CA ARG A 308 16.58 -12.79 18.58
C ARG A 308 15.15 -13.03 18.12
N ASP A 309 14.92 -14.13 17.40
CA ASP A 309 13.61 -14.54 16.94
C ASP A 309 12.73 -14.95 18.13
N ASP A 310 13.26 -15.78 19.04
CA ASP A 310 12.60 -16.18 20.28
C ASP A 310 12.18 -14.99 21.16
N TYR A 311 13.08 -14.03 21.34
CA TYR A 311 12.81 -12.83 22.14
C TYR A 311 11.71 -11.96 21.52
N ARG A 312 11.76 -11.78 20.20
CA ARG A 312 10.76 -11.01 19.45
C ARG A 312 9.39 -11.68 19.53
N GLU A 313 9.32 -12.98 19.31
CA GLU A 313 8.07 -13.75 19.42
C GLU A 313 7.50 -13.66 20.83
N SER A 314 8.36 -13.80 21.85
CA SER A 314 7.94 -13.70 23.25
C SER A 314 7.43 -12.30 23.61
N CYS A 315 8.06 -11.24 23.08
CA CYS A 315 7.59 -9.86 23.28
C CYS A 315 6.29 -9.55 22.53
N ALA A 316 6.06 -10.19 21.38
CA ALA A 316 4.87 -10.01 20.56
C ALA A 316 3.69 -10.89 21.00
N MET A 317 3.93 -11.89 21.85
CA MET A 317 2.90 -12.81 22.30
C MET A 317 1.85 -12.11 23.15
N ASP A 318 0.59 -12.22 22.73
CA ASP A 318 -0.53 -11.73 23.50
C ASP A 318 -0.82 -12.65 24.68
N LEU A 319 -0.92 -12.06 25.88
CA LEU A 319 -1.18 -12.79 27.11
C LEU A 319 -2.62 -13.33 27.17
N ASP A 320 -3.56 -12.66 26.50
CA ASP A 320 -4.96 -13.10 26.51
C ASP A 320 -5.17 -14.37 25.69
N LEU A 321 -4.36 -14.59 24.64
CA LEU A 321 -4.35 -15.86 23.90
C LEU A 321 -3.93 -17.04 24.79
N ILE A 322 -2.99 -16.83 25.72
CA ILE A 322 -2.57 -17.87 26.68
C ILE A 322 -3.71 -18.13 27.70
N ARG A 323 -4.41 -17.08 28.13
CA ARG A 323 -5.51 -17.18 29.10
C ARG A 323 -6.76 -17.86 28.54
N GLU A 324 -7.03 -17.68 27.25
CA GLU A 324 -8.18 -18.27 26.57
C GLU A 324 -7.90 -19.69 26.05
N GLU A 325 -6.63 -20.10 25.97
CA GLU A 325 -6.27 -21.43 25.49
C GLU A 325 -6.83 -22.52 26.42
N ARG A 326 -7.28 -23.63 25.84
CA ARG A 326 -7.85 -24.77 26.56
C ARG A 326 -7.21 -26.09 26.16
N ASP A 327 -6.39 -26.14 25.13
CA ASP A 327 -5.72 -27.36 24.68
C ASP A 327 -4.47 -27.67 25.53
N VAL A 328 -4.48 -28.84 26.20
CA VAL A 328 -3.37 -29.30 27.05
C VAL A 328 -2.08 -29.51 26.25
N PHE A 329 -2.18 -29.99 25.01
CA PHE A 329 -1.00 -30.22 24.16
C PHE A 329 -0.31 -28.91 23.79
N LYS A 330 -1.09 -27.86 23.55
CA LYS A 330 -0.54 -26.53 23.32
C LYS A 330 0.08 -25.94 24.58
N PHE A 331 -0.55 -26.10 25.74
CA PHE A 331 0.08 -25.72 27.01
C PHE A 331 1.41 -26.42 27.24
N LYS A 332 1.48 -27.73 26.96
CA LYS A 332 2.73 -28.50 27.00
C LYS A 332 3.80 -27.91 26.08
N THR A 333 3.46 -27.71 24.81
CA THR A 333 4.37 -27.14 23.81
C THR A 333 4.87 -25.74 24.22
N MET A 334 4.00 -24.91 24.81
CA MET A 334 4.37 -23.59 25.32
C MET A 334 5.33 -23.69 26.51
N CYS A 335 5.02 -24.54 27.50
CA CYS A 335 5.88 -24.75 28.67
C CYS A 335 7.26 -25.30 28.27
N ASP A 336 7.32 -26.33 27.43
CA ASP A 336 8.57 -26.89 26.90
C ASP A 336 9.43 -25.80 26.24
N ARG A 337 8.81 -25.00 25.37
CA ARG A 337 9.50 -23.89 24.69
C ARG A 337 10.02 -22.84 25.67
N PHE A 338 9.21 -22.39 26.62
CA PHE A 338 9.63 -21.34 27.57
C PHE A 338 10.74 -21.82 28.51
N VAL A 339 10.68 -23.07 28.97
CA VAL A 339 11.73 -23.67 29.79
C VAL A 339 13.02 -23.82 28.99
N GLN A 340 12.94 -24.31 27.75
CA GLN A 340 14.10 -24.41 26.86
C GLN A 340 14.74 -23.04 26.58
N GLN A 341 13.93 -22.00 26.35
CA GLN A 341 14.42 -20.62 26.16
C GLN A 341 15.11 -20.09 27.43
N MET A 342 14.57 -20.38 28.62
CA MET A 342 15.20 -20.01 29.89
C MET A 342 16.55 -20.71 30.10
N GLU A 343 16.64 -22.02 29.81
CA GLU A 343 17.88 -22.79 29.97
C GLU A 343 18.95 -22.39 28.96
N SER A 344 18.58 -22.26 27.68
CA SER A 344 19.51 -21.92 26.60
C SER A 344 20.18 -20.57 26.77
N VAL A 345 19.48 -19.56 27.32
CA VAL A 345 20.08 -18.24 27.56
C VAL A 345 21.05 -18.23 28.74
N GLU A 346 20.93 -19.13 29.72
CA GLU A 346 21.93 -19.26 30.79
C GLU A 346 23.24 -19.87 30.27
N ASN A 347 23.20 -20.64 29.17
CA ASN A 347 24.40 -21.21 28.55
C ASN A 347 25.17 -20.21 27.67
N VAL A 348 24.56 -19.08 27.32
CA VAL A 348 25.20 -18.02 26.54
C VAL A 348 26.34 -17.39 27.34
N LEU A 349 27.48 -17.13 26.69
CA LEU A 349 28.57 -16.39 27.33
C LEU A 349 28.22 -14.91 27.57
N CYS A 350 28.69 -14.38 28.69
CA CYS A 350 28.54 -12.97 29.06
C CYS A 350 29.44 -12.02 28.27
N TYR A 351 30.48 -12.53 27.59
CA TYR A 351 31.42 -11.70 26.83
C TYR A 351 32.13 -12.48 25.72
N GLN A 352 32.63 -11.74 24.71
CA GLN A 352 33.43 -12.29 23.62
C GLN A 352 34.51 -11.27 23.16
N PRO A 353 35.81 -11.56 23.29
CA PRO A 353 36.87 -10.78 22.65
C PRO A 353 36.90 -11.02 21.14
N LEU A 354 36.90 -9.95 20.34
CA LEU A 354 36.87 -9.97 18.87
C LEU A 354 37.91 -8.99 18.30
N GLY A 355 39.19 -9.28 18.55
CA GLY A 355 40.31 -8.45 18.06
C GLY A 355 40.32 -7.05 18.68
N LEU A 356 39.88 -6.04 17.94
CA LEU A 356 39.86 -4.67 18.44
C LEU A 356 38.82 -4.44 19.54
N LEU A 357 37.68 -5.13 19.45
CA LEU A 357 36.52 -4.92 20.31
C LEU A 357 36.35 -6.05 21.32
N PHE A 358 35.97 -5.70 22.53
CA PHE A 358 35.49 -6.62 23.56
C PHE A 358 33.97 -6.50 23.63
N LEU A 359 33.27 -7.53 23.18
CA LEU A 359 31.81 -7.54 23.15
C LEU A 359 31.27 -8.00 24.50
N CYS A 360 30.50 -7.17 25.19
CA CYS A 360 29.78 -7.53 26.41
C CYS A 360 28.33 -7.92 26.05
N LEU A 361 27.93 -9.13 26.46
CA LEU A 361 26.63 -9.73 26.20
C LEU A 361 25.77 -9.85 27.47
N SER A 362 26.30 -9.45 28.64
CA SER A 362 25.51 -9.41 29.87
C SER A 362 24.22 -8.58 29.74
N PRO A 363 24.22 -7.39 29.12
CA PRO A 363 22.98 -6.62 28.94
C PRO A 363 21.95 -7.34 28.07
N PHE A 364 22.39 -8.08 27.04
CA PHE A 364 21.53 -8.94 26.24
C PHE A 364 20.83 -10.00 27.11
N GLN A 365 21.59 -10.70 27.97
CA GLN A 365 21.02 -11.73 28.84
C GLN A 365 20.04 -11.16 29.86
N GLU A 366 20.39 -10.04 30.50
CA GLU A 366 19.54 -9.39 31.50
C GLU A 366 18.18 -8.95 30.93
N LEU A 367 18.16 -8.52 29.66
CA LEU A 367 16.93 -8.16 28.96
C LEU A 367 16.12 -9.38 28.50
N PHE A 368 16.80 -10.45 28.08
CA PHE A 368 16.14 -11.67 27.61
C PHE A 368 15.46 -12.45 28.73
N ARG A 369 16.18 -12.72 29.83
CA ARG A 369 15.76 -13.58 30.96
C ARG A 369 14.31 -13.38 31.44
N PRO A 370 13.80 -12.16 31.68
CA PRO A 370 12.47 -11.97 32.26
C PRO A 370 11.30 -12.33 31.33
N GLN A 371 11.49 -12.32 30.00
CA GLN A 371 10.38 -12.50 29.06
C GLN A 371 9.78 -13.92 29.05
N PRO A 372 10.56 -15.00 28.79
CA PRO A 372 10.00 -16.36 28.81
C PRO A 372 9.48 -16.72 30.21
N ARG A 373 10.12 -16.21 31.27
CA ARG A 373 9.66 -16.40 32.65
C ARG A 373 8.26 -15.81 32.88
N LYS A 374 8.03 -14.59 32.41
CA LYS A 374 6.73 -13.92 32.51
C LYS A 374 5.63 -14.71 31.78
N LEU A 375 5.92 -15.24 30.59
CA LEU A 375 4.95 -16.04 29.82
C LEU A 375 4.64 -17.38 30.50
N PHE A 376 5.67 -18.05 31.03
CA PHE A 376 5.51 -19.27 31.81
C PHE A 376 4.66 -19.03 33.08
N ASP A 377 4.92 -17.94 33.81
CA ASP A 377 4.16 -17.59 35.01
C ASP A 377 2.67 -17.35 34.70
N VAL A 378 2.31 -16.87 33.49
CA VAL A 378 0.90 -16.78 33.07
C VAL A 378 0.27 -18.16 32.90
N VAL A 379 0.96 -19.09 32.23
CA VAL A 379 0.48 -20.48 32.09
C VAL A 379 0.31 -21.13 33.47
N ALA A 380 1.29 -20.94 34.36
CA ALA A 380 1.28 -21.50 35.70
C ALA A 380 0.16 -20.96 36.61
N ASN A 381 -0.39 -19.78 36.31
CA ASN A 381 -1.54 -19.23 37.03
C ASN A 381 -2.88 -19.62 36.41
N VAL A 382 -2.95 -19.80 35.08
CA VAL A 382 -4.19 -20.10 34.35
C VAL A 382 -4.56 -21.58 34.43
N THR A 383 -3.59 -22.50 34.34
CA THR A 383 -3.88 -23.94 34.34
C THR A 383 -4.54 -24.46 35.63
N PRO A 384 -4.18 -23.99 36.86
CA PRO A 384 -4.94 -24.32 38.06
C PRO A 384 -6.40 -23.85 38.00
N GLU A 385 -6.66 -22.62 37.52
CA GLU A 385 -8.01 -22.06 37.42
C GLU A 385 -8.90 -22.88 36.47
N ILE A 386 -8.34 -23.30 35.33
CA ILE A 386 -9.04 -24.20 34.38
C ILE A 386 -9.33 -25.55 35.05
N GLY A 387 -8.35 -26.08 35.79
CA GLY A 387 -8.49 -27.32 36.54
C GLY A 387 -9.66 -27.29 37.52
N HIS A 388 -9.71 -26.25 38.36
CA HIS A 388 -10.78 -26.04 39.33
C HIS A 388 -12.17 -25.93 38.67
N ALA A 389 -12.29 -25.10 37.62
CA ALA A 389 -13.55 -24.96 36.90
C ALA A 389 -14.03 -26.28 36.25
N CYS A 390 -13.10 -27.12 35.78
CA CYS A 390 -13.43 -28.43 35.23
C CYS A 390 -13.91 -29.40 36.30
N ILE A 391 -13.37 -29.34 37.53
CA ILE A 391 -13.86 -30.12 38.67
C ILE A 391 -15.32 -29.73 38.98
N GLU A 392 -15.62 -28.44 39.09
CA GLU A 392 -16.98 -27.95 39.35
C GLU A 392 -17.97 -28.40 38.25
N GLU A 393 -17.56 -28.34 36.98
CA GLU A 393 -18.37 -28.80 35.85
C GLU A 393 -18.72 -30.29 35.96
N ILE A 394 -17.74 -31.13 36.33
CA ILE A 394 -17.96 -32.57 36.49
C ILE A 394 -18.89 -32.84 37.67
N ILE A 395 -18.67 -32.20 38.83
CA ILE A 395 -19.51 -32.38 40.02
C ILE A 395 -20.95 -31.98 39.72
N GLN A 396 -21.17 -30.80 39.16
CA GLN A 396 -22.50 -30.32 38.82
C GLN A 396 -23.18 -31.20 37.76
N GLY A 397 -22.40 -31.71 36.80
CA GLY A 397 -22.87 -32.67 35.81
C GLY A 397 -23.37 -33.97 36.43
N ILE A 398 -22.63 -34.51 37.41
CA ILE A 398 -23.00 -35.72 38.16
C ILE A 398 -24.30 -35.50 38.93
N GLU A 399 -24.42 -34.38 39.66
CA GLU A 399 -25.64 -34.04 40.41
C GLU A 399 -26.87 -33.93 39.50
N ASN A 400 -26.74 -33.20 38.39
CA ASN A 400 -27.83 -33.01 37.43
C ASN A 400 -28.33 -34.34 36.84
N ILE A 401 -27.42 -35.26 36.51
CA ILE A 401 -27.79 -36.57 35.96
C ILE A 401 -28.48 -37.44 37.04
N ASN A 402 -27.98 -37.40 38.27
CA ASN A 402 -28.63 -38.11 39.39
C ASN A 402 -30.06 -37.61 39.64
N ASP A 403 -30.26 -36.28 39.67
CA ASP A 403 -31.59 -35.67 39.87
C ASP A 403 -32.58 -36.04 38.75
N ASP A 404 -32.10 -36.17 37.52
CA ASP A 404 -32.91 -36.55 36.37
C ASP A 404 -33.36 -38.03 36.41
N ILE A 405 -32.49 -38.92 36.91
CA ILE A 405 -32.76 -40.37 36.97
C ILE A 405 -33.77 -40.73 38.06
N ILE A 406 -33.83 -39.95 39.14
CA ILE A 406 -34.70 -40.18 40.31
C ILE A 406 -36.18 -39.89 39.99
N LYS A 407 -36.49 -39.02 39.02
CA LYS A 407 -37.87 -38.63 38.70
C LYS A 407 -38.67 -39.80 38.09
N GLU A 408 -39.91 -40.01 38.56
CA GLU A 408 -40.86 -41.01 38.02
C GLU A 408 -41.97 -40.33 37.20
N PRO A 409 -42.18 -40.71 35.93
CA PRO A 409 -43.22 -40.12 35.09
C PRO A 409 -44.61 -40.75 35.30
N GLU A 410 -45.66 -39.94 35.45
CA GLU A 410 -47.03 -40.38 35.72
C GLU A 410 -47.98 -40.25 34.50
N THR A 411 -47.73 -39.28 33.62
CA THR A 411 -48.56 -39.02 32.43
C THR A 411 -47.94 -39.55 31.14
N ALA A 412 -48.75 -39.82 30.10
CA ALA A 412 -48.25 -40.24 28.78
C ALA A 412 -47.24 -39.25 28.18
N ALA A 413 -47.40 -37.95 28.48
CA ALA A 413 -46.48 -36.89 28.05
C ALA A 413 -45.16 -36.91 28.85
N GLU A 414 -45.22 -37.00 30.18
CA GLU A 414 -44.03 -37.12 31.04
C GLU A 414 -43.23 -38.38 30.73
N LEU A 415 -43.93 -39.47 30.45
CA LEU A 415 -43.34 -40.75 30.10
C LEU A 415 -42.60 -40.69 28.75
N VAL A 416 -43.09 -39.92 27.77
CA VAL A 416 -42.40 -39.68 26.49
C VAL A 416 -41.16 -38.80 26.68
N ALA A 417 -41.29 -37.71 27.44
CA ALA A 417 -40.17 -36.83 27.78
C ALA A 417 -39.06 -37.59 28.52
N PHE A 418 -39.45 -38.47 29.45
CA PHE A 418 -38.53 -39.35 30.16
C PHE A 418 -37.81 -40.32 29.19
N ASN A 419 -38.49 -40.91 28.20
CA ASN A 419 -37.83 -41.77 27.22
C ASN A 419 -36.77 -41.03 26.39
N PHE A 420 -37.02 -39.78 25.99
CA PHE A 420 -36.00 -38.95 25.32
C PHE A 420 -34.83 -38.60 26.22
N LEU A 421 -35.10 -38.29 27.50
CA LEU A 421 -34.06 -38.05 28.49
C LEU A 421 -33.17 -39.29 28.65
N MET A 422 -33.78 -40.48 28.73
CA MET A 422 -33.06 -41.76 28.81
C MET A 422 -32.17 -42.02 27.59
N ASP A 423 -32.58 -41.64 26.38
CA ASP A 423 -31.76 -41.78 25.16
C ASP A 423 -30.49 -40.92 25.18
N GLY A 424 -30.47 -39.84 25.97
CA GLY A 424 -29.32 -38.92 26.08
C GLY A 424 -28.40 -39.15 27.29
N LEU A 425 -28.75 -40.04 28.22
CA LEU A 425 -27.99 -40.24 29.45
C LEU A 425 -26.60 -40.83 29.21
N GLU A 426 -26.48 -41.84 28.35
CA GLU A 426 -25.17 -42.45 28.04
C GLU A 426 -24.21 -41.43 27.43
N ALA A 427 -24.70 -40.55 26.55
CA ALA A 427 -23.90 -39.49 25.94
C ALA A 427 -23.48 -38.42 26.97
N ARG A 428 -24.37 -38.05 27.90
CA ARG A 428 -24.04 -37.11 28.99
C ARG A 428 -22.99 -37.67 29.94
N VAL A 429 -23.07 -38.97 30.28
CA VAL A 429 -22.05 -39.63 31.12
C VAL A 429 -20.71 -39.73 30.38
N ALA A 430 -20.73 -40.12 29.11
CA ALA A 430 -19.52 -40.18 28.28
C ALA A 430 -18.83 -38.81 28.17
N PHE A 431 -19.59 -37.71 28.06
CA PHE A 431 -19.04 -36.35 28.11
C PHE A 431 -18.30 -36.07 29.43
N LEU A 432 -18.88 -36.42 30.58
CA LEU A 432 -18.21 -36.21 31.88
C LEU A 432 -16.95 -37.09 32.02
N GLU A 433 -16.95 -38.31 31.48
CA GLU A 433 -15.76 -39.18 31.42
C GLU A 433 -14.66 -38.55 30.55
N GLU A 434 -15.00 -37.94 29.41
CA GLU A 434 -14.06 -37.20 28.56
C GLU A 434 -13.49 -35.96 29.28
N ARG A 435 -14.33 -35.21 29.99
CA ARG A 435 -13.88 -34.06 30.80
C ARG A 435 -12.94 -34.49 31.93
N LEU A 436 -13.16 -35.65 32.56
CA LEU A 436 -12.26 -36.20 33.57
C LEU A 436 -10.89 -36.56 32.98
N GLU A 437 -10.84 -37.14 31.76
CA GLU A 437 -9.57 -37.44 31.10
C GLU A 437 -8.81 -36.16 30.72
N TYR A 438 -9.52 -35.13 30.23
CA TYR A 438 -8.93 -33.81 30.01
C TYR A 438 -8.30 -33.23 31.29
N LEU A 439 -9.01 -33.29 32.41
CA LEU A 439 -8.52 -32.80 33.70
C LEU A 439 -7.28 -33.59 34.16
N ARG A 440 -7.24 -34.89 33.91
CA ARG A 440 -6.07 -35.74 34.19
C ARG A 440 -4.86 -35.31 33.37
N GLU A 441 -5.02 -35.13 32.06
CA GLU A 441 -3.93 -34.67 31.19
C GLU A 441 -3.40 -33.29 31.64
N LEU A 442 -4.30 -32.39 32.04
CA LEU A 442 -3.94 -31.07 32.56
C LEU A 442 -3.15 -31.17 33.87
N TYR A 443 -3.52 -32.06 34.79
CA TYR A 443 -2.82 -32.23 36.06
C TYR A 443 -1.48 -32.95 35.91
N ASP A 444 -1.38 -33.90 34.97
CA ASP A 444 -0.11 -34.54 34.59
C ASP A 444 0.88 -33.49 34.05
N LEU A 445 0.40 -32.57 33.22
CA LEU A 445 1.18 -31.42 32.75
C LEU A 445 1.66 -30.54 33.90
N MET A 446 0.77 -30.19 34.83
CA MET A 446 1.11 -29.36 35.99
C MET A 446 2.18 -30.04 36.86
N GLY A 447 2.09 -31.36 37.02
CA GLY A 447 3.12 -32.16 37.68
C GLY A 447 4.47 -32.14 36.96
N GLU A 448 4.49 -32.30 35.63
CA GLU A 448 5.70 -32.29 34.80
C GLU A 448 6.50 -30.98 34.94
N PHE A 449 5.80 -29.83 34.97
CA PHE A 449 6.43 -28.50 35.06
C PHE A 449 6.48 -27.92 36.49
N ASN A 450 6.15 -28.72 37.52
CA ASN A 450 6.10 -28.30 38.94
C ASN A 450 5.18 -27.09 39.20
N ILE A 451 4.05 -27.00 38.51
CA ILE A 451 3.01 -26.00 38.77
C ILE A 451 2.22 -26.42 40.02
N PRO A 452 2.07 -25.54 41.03
CA PRO A 452 1.39 -25.90 42.28
C PRO A 452 -0.11 -26.13 42.06
N ILE A 453 -0.62 -27.23 42.61
CA ILE A 453 -2.06 -27.57 42.63
C ILE A 453 -2.59 -27.37 44.05
N SER A 454 -3.81 -26.84 44.19
CA SER A 454 -4.46 -26.70 45.50
C SER A 454 -4.71 -28.07 46.14
N PRO A 455 -4.46 -28.24 47.45
CA PRO A 455 -4.73 -29.50 48.14
C PRO A 455 -6.23 -29.88 48.16
N ASP A 456 -7.11 -28.88 48.12
CA ASP A 456 -8.56 -29.08 48.08
C ASP A 456 -8.98 -29.65 46.71
N ASP A 457 -8.55 -29.02 45.61
CA ASP A 457 -8.80 -29.49 44.24
C ASP A 457 -8.25 -30.91 44.00
N MET A 458 -7.06 -31.20 44.53
CA MET A 458 -6.47 -32.54 44.41
C MET A 458 -7.29 -33.60 45.15
N THR A 459 -7.89 -33.25 46.28
CA THR A 459 -8.76 -34.15 47.05
C THR A 459 -10.05 -34.43 46.29
N GLU A 460 -10.66 -33.40 45.70
CA GLU A 460 -11.87 -33.51 44.89
C GLU A 460 -11.63 -34.34 43.63
N TYR A 461 -10.54 -34.05 42.89
CA TYR A 461 -10.13 -34.80 41.70
C TYR A 461 -10.02 -36.31 41.96
N LEU A 462 -9.37 -36.72 43.06
CA LEU A 462 -9.23 -38.13 43.44
C LEU A 462 -10.60 -38.81 43.72
N GLY A 463 -11.60 -38.04 44.13
CA GLY A 463 -12.97 -38.50 44.36
C GLY A 463 -13.84 -38.63 43.09
N LEU A 464 -13.54 -37.87 42.03
CA LEU A 464 -14.38 -37.80 40.82
C LEU A 464 -14.50 -39.14 40.09
N SER A 465 -13.43 -39.92 40.02
CA SER A 465 -13.45 -41.23 39.35
C SER A 465 -14.45 -42.20 40.02
N VAL A 466 -14.50 -42.19 41.35
CA VAL A 466 -15.44 -43.02 42.13
C VAL A 466 -16.87 -42.51 41.97
N ALA A 467 -17.07 -41.19 41.98
CA ALA A 467 -18.37 -40.57 41.80
C ALA A 467 -18.95 -40.86 40.40
N LEU A 468 -18.16 -40.75 39.33
CA LEU A 468 -18.56 -41.08 37.97
C LEU A 468 -18.85 -42.58 37.79
N GLY A 469 -18.03 -43.46 38.36
CA GLY A 469 -18.30 -44.90 38.33
C GLY A 469 -19.62 -45.28 39.02
N THR A 470 -19.95 -44.59 40.11
CA THR A 470 -21.24 -44.76 40.82
C THR A 470 -22.40 -44.24 39.96
N LEU A 471 -22.25 -43.06 39.35
CA LEU A 471 -23.24 -42.49 38.43
C LEU A 471 -23.52 -43.43 37.25
N ARG A 472 -22.48 -43.98 36.62
CA ARG A 472 -22.61 -44.92 35.50
C ARG A 472 -23.47 -46.13 35.88
N THR A 473 -23.17 -46.72 37.04
CA THR A 473 -23.93 -47.86 37.57
C THR A 473 -25.42 -47.51 37.79
N ASN A 474 -25.71 -46.32 38.31
CA ASN A 474 -27.08 -45.84 38.51
C ASN A 474 -27.82 -45.61 37.18
N VAL A 475 -27.13 -45.05 36.19
CA VAL A 475 -27.65 -44.81 34.83
C VAL A 475 -28.00 -46.14 34.14
N ASP A 476 -27.06 -47.10 34.17
CA ASP A 476 -27.26 -48.42 33.56
C ASP A 476 -28.45 -49.15 34.21
N ALA A 477 -28.54 -49.14 35.54
CA ALA A 477 -29.67 -49.72 36.27
C ALA A 477 -31.01 -49.07 35.90
N ARG A 478 -31.04 -47.74 35.65
CA ARG A 478 -32.26 -47.05 35.20
C ARG A 478 -32.61 -47.42 33.77
N LEU A 479 -31.63 -47.54 32.87
CA LEU A 479 -31.82 -47.93 31.47
C LEU A 479 -32.46 -49.32 31.35
N GLU A 480 -32.14 -50.26 32.23
CA GLU A 480 -32.76 -51.59 32.24
C GLU A 480 -34.28 -51.56 32.53
N THR A 481 -34.77 -50.56 33.25
CA THR A 481 -36.22 -50.42 33.55
C THR A 481 -37.06 -49.97 32.36
N ARG A 482 -36.42 -49.51 31.28
CA ARG A 482 -37.05 -49.00 30.05
C ARG A 482 -38.01 -50.00 29.39
N SER A 483 -37.65 -51.29 29.40
CA SER A 483 -38.46 -52.37 28.82
C SER A 483 -39.80 -52.58 29.56
N LYS A 484 -39.83 -52.38 30.88
CA LYS A 484 -41.04 -52.50 31.70
C LYS A 484 -41.99 -51.33 31.46
N LEU A 485 -41.44 -50.13 31.30
CA LEU A 485 -42.21 -48.93 30.99
C LEU A 485 -42.89 -49.07 29.62
N ALA A 486 -42.18 -49.58 28.59
CA ALA A 486 -42.69 -49.84 27.23
C ALA A 486 -44.05 -50.56 27.18
N GLY A 487 -44.27 -51.54 28.07
CA GLY A 487 -45.55 -52.27 28.17
C GLY A 487 -46.72 -51.43 28.72
N LEU A 488 -46.45 -50.53 29.67
CA LEU A 488 -47.44 -49.60 30.21
C LEU A 488 -47.87 -48.55 29.16
N PHE A 489 -46.95 -48.10 28.30
CA PHE A 489 -47.23 -47.17 27.19
C PHE A 489 -48.24 -47.73 26.19
N ALA A 490 -48.07 -48.98 25.76
CA ALA A 490 -48.95 -49.59 24.77
C ALA A 490 -50.39 -49.70 25.25
N SER A 491 -50.59 -49.99 26.54
CA SER A 491 -51.92 -50.07 27.16
C SER A 491 -52.60 -48.70 27.27
N ARG A 492 -51.84 -47.64 27.62
CA ARG A 492 -52.41 -46.29 27.78
C ARG A 492 -52.78 -45.66 26.44
N ILE A 493 -51.91 -45.73 25.45
CA ILE A 493 -52.15 -45.22 24.09
C ILE A 493 -53.38 -45.90 23.45
N GLY A 494 -53.56 -47.20 23.68
CA GLY A 494 -54.74 -47.93 23.18
C GLY A 494 -56.07 -47.41 23.72
N LYS A 495 -56.12 -46.94 24.98
CA LYS A 495 -57.33 -46.34 25.56
C LYS A 495 -57.63 -44.97 24.96
N ASP A 496 -56.60 -44.14 24.77
CA ASP A 496 -56.75 -42.78 24.23
C ASP A 496 -57.23 -42.79 22.75
N ILE A 497 -56.83 -43.80 21.96
CA ILE A 497 -57.32 -43.99 20.59
C ILE A 497 -58.81 -44.33 20.57
N MET A 498 -59.27 -45.21 21.47
CA MET A 498 -60.68 -45.59 21.53
C MET A 498 -61.59 -44.43 21.92
N GLU A 499 -61.16 -43.59 22.87
CA GLU A 499 -61.89 -42.39 23.27
C GLU A 499 -61.99 -41.39 22.10
N LEU A 500 -60.89 -41.15 21.40
CA LEU A 500 -60.84 -40.26 20.24
C LEU A 500 -61.78 -40.73 19.11
N MET A 501 -61.87 -42.03 18.83
CA MET A 501 -62.81 -42.56 17.82
C MET A 501 -64.28 -42.28 18.17
N LEU A 502 -64.65 -42.33 19.45
CA LEU A 502 -66.03 -42.06 19.88
C LEU A 502 -66.38 -40.58 19.69
N ASP A 503 -65.45 -39.67 19.98
CA ASP A 503 -65.67 -38.22 19.83
C ASP A 503 -65.77 -37.80 18.36
N VAL A 504 -64.94 -38.38 17.48
CA VAL A 504 -65.00 -38.14 16.02
C VAL A 504 -66.35 -38.54 15.42
N ASN A 505 -66.90 -39.69 15.84
CA ASN A 505 -68.19 -40.16 15.33
C ASN A 505 -69.36 -39.26 15.73
N LYS A 506 -69.37 -38.72 16.96
CA LYS A 506 -70.39 -37.75 17.41
C LYS A 506 -70.35 -36.46 16.58
N LEU A 507 -69.15 -35.91 16.37
CA LEU A 507 -68.98 -34.66 15.60
C LEU A 507 -69.44 -34.83 14.14
N ARG A 508 -69.25 -36.01 13.54
CA ARG A 508 -69.69 -36.29 12.17
C ARG A 508 -71.22 -36.20 12.00
N GLU A 509 -72.00 -36.59 13.01
CA GLU A 509 -73.46 -36.46 12.99
C GLU A 509 -73.91 -34.99 13.07
N GLU A 510 -73.19 -34.17 13.84
CA GLU A 510 -73.44 -32.73 13.94
C GLU A 510 -73.09 -32.01 12.62
N VAL A 511 -72.01 -32.43 11.95
CA VAL A 511 -71.62 -31.90 10.64
C VAL A 511 -72.64 -32.26 9.56
N ALA A 512 -73.35 -33.38 9.64
CA ALA A 512 -74.29 -33.81 8.60
C ALA A 512 -75.62 -33.01 8.53
N GLN A 513 -75.85 -32.03 9.40
CA GLN A 513 -77.12 -31.33 9.51
C GLN A 513 -77.49 -30.48 8.26
N PRO A 514 -78.70 -30.62 7.67
CA PRO A 514 -79.08 -29.97 6.40
C PRO A 514 -79.15 -28.44 6.42
N TRP A 515 -79.45 -27.85 7.58
CA TRP A 515 -79.60 -26.40 7.72
C TRP A 515 -78.26 -25.65 7.56
N LEU A 516 -77.12 -26.36 7.63
CA LEU A 516 -75.78 -25.79 7.47
C LEU A 516 -75.43 -25.41 6.01
N TYR A 517 -76.28 -25.72 5.04
CA TYR A 517 -76.08 -25.35 3.63
C TYR A 517 -77.39 -24.93 2.92
N ASP A 518 -78.43 -24.58 3.67
CA ASP A 518 -79.71 -24.07 3.15
C ASP A 518 -79.68 -22.54 3.00
N GLU A 519 -80.22 -22.03 1.89
CA GLU A 519 -80.31 -20.60 1.55
C GLU A 519 -81.12 -19.79 2.57
N LYS A 520 -82.10 -20.41 3.22
CA LYS A 520 -82.97 -19.75 4.21
C LYS A 520 -82.36 -19.65 5.60
N SER A 521 -81.17 -20.23 5.80
CA SER A 521 -80.49 -20.23 7.08
C SER A 521 -79.87 -18.87 7.40
N ASP A 522 -79.79 -18.59 8.69
CA ASP A 522 -79.15 -17.40 9.23
C ASP A 522 -77.62 -17.53 9.09
N ILE A 523 -77.02 -16.69 8.25
CA ILE A 523 -75.59 -16.75 7.87
C ILE A 523 -74.68 -16.71 9.10
N GLU A 524 -75.00 -15.87 10.09
CA GLU A 524 -74.16 -15.65 11.27
C GLU A 524 -74.19 -16.89 12.17
N LYS A 525 -75.39 -17.45 12.41
CA LYS A 525 -75.55 -18.66 13.23
C LYS A 525 -74.93 -19.90 12.58
N VAL A 526 -75.00 -20.02 11.26
CA VAL A 526 -74.36 -21.12 10.53
C VAL A 526 -72.85 -21.02 10.63
N LEU A 527 -72.26 -19.83 10.46
CA LEU A 527 -70.81 -19.64 10.57
C LEU A 527 -70.29 -19.87 11.99
N GLU A 528 -71.01 -19.41 13.02
CA GLU A 528 -70.67 -19.65 14.43
C GLU A 528 -70.66 -21.15 14.75
N THR A 529 -71.72 -21.86 14.37
CA THR A 529 -71.81 -23.32 14.59
C THR A 529 -70.75 -24.09 13.81
N LEU A 530 -70.47 -23.72 12.56
CA LEU A 530 -69.39 -24.34 11.77
C LEU A 530 -68.01 -24.04 12.36
N GLN A 531 -67.81 -22.89 13.01
CA GLN A 531 -66.56 -22.56 13.69
C GLN A 531 -66.37 -23.43 14.93
N GLU A 532 -67.39 -23.55 15.78
CA GLU A 532 -67.34 -24.44 16.95
C GLU A 532 -67.06 -25.90 16.56
N LEU A 533 -67.70 -26.39 15.49
CA LEU A 533 -67.44 -27.74 14.97
C LEU A 533 -66.01 -27.90 14.44
N GLN A 534 -65.47 -26.88 13.78
CA GLN A 534 -64.09 -26.88 13.29
C GLN A 534 -63.08 -26.88 14.45
N GLU A 535 -63.33 -26.13 15.53
CA GLU A 535 -62.48 -26.09 16.72
C GLU A 535 -62.45 -27.45 17.43
N LYS A 536 -63.61 -28.08 17.61
CA LYS A 536 -63.72 -29.43 18.18
C LYS A 536 -63.00 -30.47 17.32
N LEU A 537 -63.18 -30.44 16.00
CA LEU A 537 -62.50 -31.36 15.07
C LEU A 537 -60.97 -31.11 15.00
N ASN A 538 -60.52 -29.87 15.10
CA ASN A 538 -59.10 -29.53 15.18
C ASN A 538 -58.46 -30.04 16.48
N ALA A 539 -59.17 -29.94 17.61
CA ALA A 539 -58.72 -30.52 18.87
C ALA A 539 -58.56 -32.05 18.77
N CYS A 540 -59.52 -32.74 18.14
CA CYS A 540 -59.40 -34.16 17.82
C CYS A 540 -58.21 -34.47 16.89
N SER A 541 -57.96 -33.64 15.87
CA SER A 541 -56.79 -33.80 14.97
C SER A 541 -55.45 -33.55 15.66
N ALA A 542 -55.38 -32.58 16.57
CA ALA A 542 -54.19 -32.36 17.38
C ALA A 542 -53.90 -33.57 18.29
N ARG A 543 -54.95 -34.12 18.93
CA ARG A 543 -54.86 -35.32 19.74
C ARG A 543 -54.46 -36.54 18.91
N GLU A 544 -54.98 -36.69 17.69
CA GLU A 544 -54.61 -37.74 16.72
C GLU A 544 -53.12 -37.69 16.35
N LYS A 545 -52.61 -36.49 16.02
CA LYS A 545 -51.19 -36.30 15.68
C LYS A 545 -50.27 -36.61 16.86
N GLN A 546 -50.62 -36.14 18.05
CA GLN A 546 -49.87 -36.40 19.28
C GLN A 546 -49.80 -37.91 19.57
N ILE A 547 -50.94 -38.61 19.46
CA ILE A 547 -51.00 -40.07 19.61
C ILE A 547 -50.15 -40.77 18.54
N ARG A 548 -50.19 -40.31 17.29
CA ARG A 548 -49.40 -40.88 16.18
C ARG A 548 -47.89 -40.71 16.40
N GLU A 549 -47.47 -39.57 16.94
CA GLU A 549 -46.08 -39.34 17.35
C GLU A 549 -45.65 -40.30 18.45
N TRP A 550 -46.49 -40.49 19.48
CA TRP A 550 -46.24 -41.48 20.53
C TRP A 550 -46.18 -42.91 19.97
N GLN A 551 -47.09 -43.28 19.06
CA GLN A 551 -47.08 -44.58 18.38
C GLN A 551 -45.78 -44.80 17.58
N LYS A 552 -45.24 -43.76 16.94
CA LYS A 552 -43.97 -43.81 16.21
C LYS A 552 -42.78 -44.04 17.15
N ILE A 553 -42.71 -43.32 18.26
CA ILE A 553 -41.63 -43.43 19.27
C ILE A 553 -41.56 -44.85 19.83
N PHE A 554 -42.72 -45.43 20.17
CA PHE A 554 -42.80 -46.77 20.75
C PHE A 554 -42.97 -47.90 19.72
N LYS A 555 -42.86 -47.60 18.42
CA LYS A 555 -43.01 -48.57 17.30
C LYS A 555 -44.34 -49.33 17.33
N ILE A 556 -45.40 -48.69 17.82
CA ILE A 556 -46.77 -49.23 17.82
C ILE A 556 -47.38 -48.94 16.43
N PRO A 557 -48.13 -49.88 15.82
CA PRO A 557 -48.79 -49.65 14.54
C PRO A 557 -49.73 -48.42 14.59
N PRO A 558 -49.64 -47.49 13.61
CA PRO A 558 -50.45 -46.28 13.62
C PRO A 558 -51.93 -46.59 13.36
N ALA A 559 -52.83 -45.97 14.14
CA ALA A 559 -54.27 -46.04 13.88
C ALA A 559 -54.65 -45.00 12.82
N ARG A 560 -55.38 -45.41 11.76
CA ARG A 560 -55.89 -44.48 10.73
C ARG A 560 -57.32 -44.07 11.05
N LEU A 561 -57.55 -42.77 11.21
CA LEU A 561 -58.88 -42.19 11.48
C LEU A 561 -59.40 -41.43 10.25
N GLU A 562 -59.64 -42.13 9.13
CA GLU A 562 -60.13 -41.54 7.87
C GLU A 562 -61.43 -40.74 8.05
N GLN A 563 -62.25 -41.14 9.02
CA GLN A 563 -63.51 -40.48 9.40
C GLN A 563 -63.33 -39.05 9.94
N LEU A 564 -62.19 -38.75 10.56
CA LEU A 564 -61.88 -37.41 11.07
C LEU A 564 -61.52 -36.47 9.92
N ASP A 565 -60.76 -36.96 8.93
CA ASP A 565 -60.37 -36.19 7.75
C ASP A 565 -61.58 -35.83 6.89
N GLU A 566 -62.53 -36.76 6.73
CA GLU A 566 -63.81 -36.51 6.05
C GLU A 566 -64.63 -35.42 6.75
N ALA A 567 -64.82 -35.51 8.07
CA ALA A 567 -65.60 -34.54 8.84
C ALA A 567 -64.99 -33.13 8.81
N ILE A 568 -63.65 -33.03 8.89
CA ILE A 568 -62.92 -31.76 8.76
C ILE A 568 -63.12 -31.16 7.36
N ASN A 569 -63.07 -31.97 6.32
CA ASN A 569 -63.24 -31.49 4.95
C ASN A 569 -64.67 -30.98 4.70
N ASP A 570 -65.68 -31.67 5.22
CA ASP A 570 -67.08 -31.26 5.10
C ASP A 570 -67.37 -29.92 5.77
N VAL A 571 -66.82 -29.67 6.97
CA VAL A 571 -66.96 -28.37 7.66
C VAL A 571 -66.24 -27.27 6.87
N LYS A 572 -65.03 -27.54 6.38
CA LYS A 572 -64.26 -26.57 5.56
C LYS A 572 -65.01 -26.15 4.30
N LEU A 573 -65.59 -27.09 3.56
CA LEU A 573 -66.34 -26.79 2.34
C LEU A 573 -67.60 -25.95 2.62
N ARG A 574 -68.28 -26.18 3.75
CA ARG A 574 -69.45 -25.39 4.16
C ARG A 574 -69.08 -24.01 4.67
N GLN A 575 -67.97 -23.86 5.41
CA GLN A 575 -67.44 -22.55 5.79
C GLN A 575 -67.03 -21.75 4.56
N LEU A 576 -66.37 -22.39 3.60
CA LEU A 576 -65.98 -21.77 2.33
C LEU A 576 -67.21 -21.28 1.55
N LEU A 577 -68.29 -22.07 1.50
CA LEU A 577 -69.54 -21.69 0.84
C LEU A 577 -70.10 -20.37 1.39
N TRP A 578 -70.26 -20.26 2.71
CA TRP A 578 -70.90 -19.11 3.34
C TRP A 578 -69.99 -17.87 3.38
N LYS A 579 -68.70 -18.04 3.71
CA LYS A 579 -67.74 -16.94 3.71
C LYS A 579 -67.58 -16.36 2.32
N SER A 580 -67.32 -17.21 1.31
CA SER A 580 -67.11 -16.74 -0.05
C SER A 580 -68.37 -16.16 -0.69
N SER A 581 -69.57 -16.66 -0.32
CA SER A 581 -70.82 -16.04 -0.78
C SER A 581 -71.06 -14.65 -0.18
N LYS A 582 -70.80 -14.47 1.11
CA LYS A 582 -70.93 -13.17 1.78
C LYS A 582 -69.90 -12.17 1.23
N GLU A 583 -68.63 -12.55 1.21
CA GLU A 583 -67.52 -11.72 0.72
C GLU A 583 -67.75 -11.28 -0.73
N TRP A 584 -68.12 -12.21 -1.61
CA TRP A 584 -68.39 -11.88 -3.01
C TRP A 584 -69.52 -10.86 -3.17
N ASN A 585 -70.63 -11.04 -2.44
CA ASN A 585 -71.78 -10.14 -2.55
C ASN A 585 -71.47 -8.74 -1.99
N ASP A 586 -70.72 -8.66 -0.89
CA ASP A 586 -70.29 -7.39 -0.30
C ASP A 586 -69.30 -6.65 -1.22
N MET A 587 -68.34 -7.36 -1.81
CA MET A 587 -67.38 -6.79 -2.77
C MET A 587 -68.08 -6.32 -4.05
N TYR A 588 -68.98 -7.14 -4.61
CA TYR A 588 -69.75 -6.78 -5.81
C TYR A 588 -70.57 -5.50 -5.58
N LYS A 589 -71.22 -5.38 -4.41
CA LYS A 589 -71.97 -4.17 -4.04
C LYS A 589 -71.05 -2.96 -3.87
N SER A 590 -69.91 -3.12 -3.19
CA SER A 590 -68.93 -2.05 -3.00
C SER A 590 -68.36 -1.53 -4.33
N TRP A 591 -68.10 -2.40 -5.30
CA TRP A 591 -67.59 -1.99 -6.61
C TRP A 591 -68.60 -1.17 -7.42
N CYS A 592 -69.89 -1.43 -7.24
CA CYS A 592 -70.95 -0.64 -7.88
C CYS A 592 -71.12 0.75 -7.26
N GLU A 593 -70.92 0.88 -5.95
CA GLU A 593 -71.14 2.12 -5.19
C GLU A 593 -69.89 3.02 -5.12
N ALA A 594 -68.68 2.47 -5.28
CA ALA A 594 -67.44 3.22 -5.12
C ALA A 594 -67.15 4.20 -6.28
N PRO A 595 -66.44 5.32 -6.01
CA PRO A 595 -65.96 6.21 -7.05
C PRO A 595 -65.06 5.47 -8.05
N PHE A 596 -65.39 5.54 -9.33
CA PHE A 596 -64.74 4.84 -10.43
C PHE A 596 -63.23 5.11 -10.49
N ASN A 597 -62.80 6.33 -10.14
CA ASN A 597 -61.39 6.71 -10.11
C ASN A 597 -60.57 6.01 -9.02
N THR A 598 -61.24 5.39 -8.04
CA THR A 598 -60.62 4.62 -6.96
C THR A 598 -60.64 3.12 -7.20
N LEU A 599 -61.35 2.66 -8.25
CA LEU A 599 -61.40 1.24 -8.59
C LEU A 599 -60.08 0.78 -9.23
N ASP A 600 -59.58 -0.34 -8.73
CA ASP A 600 -58.49 -1.11 -9.31
C ASP A 600 -59.08 -2.24 -10.17
N VAL A 601 -58.94 -2.13 -11.49
CA VAL A 601 -59.54 -3.06 -12.44
C VAL A 601 -58.81 -4.41 -12.43
N ASP A 602 -57.51 -4.42 -12.16
CA ASP A 602 -56.70 -5.65 -12.11
C ASP A 602 -57.03 -6.46 -10.85
N GLU A 603 -57.26 -5.77 -9.73
CA GLU A 603 -57.76 -6.38 -8.50
C GLU A 603 -59.15 -7.00 -8.70
N ILE A 604 -60.08 -6.26 -9.30
CA ILE A 604 -61.44 -6.74 -9.59
C ILE A 604 -61.40 -7.96 -10.53
N GLN A 605 -60.57 -7.92 -11.58
CA GLN A 605 -60.39 -9.03 -12.51
C GLN A 605 -59.86 -10.28 -11.81
N THR A 606 -58.81 -10.12 -11.00
CA THR A 606 -58.18 -11.22 -10.24
C THR A 606 -59.17 -11.82 -9.26
N THR A 607 -59.88 -10.97 -8.51
CA THR A 607 -60.89 -11.36 -7.53
C THR A 607 -62.03 -12.14 -8.20
N THR A 608 -62.54 -11.64 -9.32
CA THR A 608 -63.60 -12.29 -10.10
C THR A 608 -63.20 -13.69 -10.60
N ILE A 609 -61.96 -13.86 -11.09
CA ILE A 609 -61.44 -15.17 -11.52
C ILE A 609 -61.29 -16.12 -10.33
N ASN A 610 -60.82 -15.62 -9.19
CA ASN A 610 -60.62 -16.42 -7.98
C ASN A 610 -61.95 -16.93 -7.41
N PHE A 611 -62.95 -16.06 -7.26
CA PHE A 611 -64.27 -16.48 -6.81
C PHE A 611 -64.95 -17.42 -7.81
N ALA A 612 -64.76 -17.23 -9.13
CA ALA A 612 -65.25 -18.19 -10.13
C ALA A 612 -64.67 -19.61 -9.93
N LYS A 613 -63.37 -19.72 -9.58
CA LYS A 613 -62.73 -21.01 -9.25
C LYS A 613 -63.29 -21.59 -7.95
N ILE A 614 -63.44 -20.77 -6.91
CA ILE A 614 -64.00 -21.18 -5.60
C ILE A 614 -65.42 -21.74 -5.79
N PHE A 615 -66.29 -21.02 -6.49
CA PHE A 615 -67.66 -21.48 -6.72
C PHE A 615 -67.73 -22.70 -7.64
N ASN A 616 -66.75 -22.94 -8.53
CA ASN A 616 -66.64 -24.19 -9.28
C ASN A 616 -66.19 -25.39 -8.43
N GLN A 617 -65.34 -25.16 -7.42
CA GLN A 617 -64.97 -26.18 -6.44
C GLN A 617 -66.17 -26.52 -5.55
N LEU A 618 -66.89 -25.51 -5.06
CA LEU A 618 -68.09 -25.69 -4.26
C LEU A 618 -69.18 -26.45 -5.03
N ASP A 619 -69.37 -26.14 -6.31
CA ASP A 619 -70.34 -26.84 -7.17
C ASP A 619 -70.13 -28.37 -7.25
N LYS A 620 -68.89 -28.84 -7.05
CA LYS A 620 -68.54 -30.26 -7.01
C LYS A 620 -68.44 -30.85 -5.60
N GLY A 621 -68.15 -30.00 -4.61
CA GLY A 621 -67.76 -30.42 -3.26
C GLY A 621 -68.87 -30.30 -2.20
N VAL A 622 -69.86 -29.44 -2.40
CA VAL A 622 -71.01 -29.34 -1.48
C VAL A 622 -72.27 -29.97 -2.10
N PRO A 623 -73.21 -30.48 -1.29
CA PRO A 623 -74.50 -30.93 -1.79
C PRO A 623 -75.24 -29.84 -2.59
N PRO A 624 -76.13 -30.22 -3.54
CA PRO A 624 -76.85 -29.28 -4.39
C PRO A 624 -77.57 -28.20 -3.58
N ASN A 625 -77.24 -26.92 -3.85
CA ASN A 625 -77.80 -25.76 -3.15
C ASN A 625 -78.10 -24.60 -4.11
N LYS A 626 -78.79 -23.57 -3.62
CA LYS A 626 -79.20 -22.38 -4.41
C LYS A 626 -78.23 -21.19 -4.30
N ILE A 627 -77.21 -21.28 -3.43
CA ILE A 627 -76.26 -20.20 -3.15
C ILE A 627 -75.22 -20.10 -4.27
N VAL A 628 -74.62 -21.24 -4.66
CA VAL A 628 -73.59 -21.29 -5.70
C VAL A 628 -74.08 -20.75 -7.07
N PRO A 629 -75.28 -21.12 -7.58
CA PRO A 629 -75.76 -20.60 -8.87
C PRO A 629 -75.98 -19.08 -8.88
N LYS A 630 -76.39 -18.48 -7.76
CA LYS A 630 -76.63 -17.02 -7.66
C LYS A 630 -75.33 -16.22 -7.77
N CYS A 631 -74.29 -16.61 -7.04
CA CYS A 631 -72.99 -15.92 -7.09
C CYS A 631 -72.35 -16.06 -8.48
N LYS A 632 -72.45 -17.23 -9.13
CA LYS A 632 -71.95 -17.43 -10.50
C LYS A 632 -72.59 -16.45 -11.51
N ALA A 633 -73.89 -16.20 -11.41
CA ALA A 633 -74.57 -15.24 -12.30
C ALA A 633 -74.02 -13.81 -12.16
N THR A 634 -73.76 -13.33 -10.95
CA THR A 634 -73.18 -12.00 -10.72
C THR A 634 -71.70 -11.89 -11.14
N ILE A 635 -70.95 -12.99 -11.07
CA ILE A 635 -69.57 -13.09 -11.56
C ILE A 635 -69.52 -12.89 -13.07
N ASP A 636 -70.47 -13.47 -13.81
CA ASP A 636 -70.46 -13.36 -15.26
C ASP A 636 -70.82 -11.94 -15.74
N ILE A 637 -71.70 -11.23 -15.02
CA ILE A 637 -72.04 -9.82 -15.29
C ILE A 637 -70.81 -8.90 -15.18
N ILE A 638 -69.99 -9.03 -14.13
CA ILE A 638 -68.81 -8.16 -13.96
C ILE A 638 -67.70 -8.50 -14.98
N LYS A 639 -67.56 -9.77 -15.38
CA LYS A 639 -66.60 -10.20 -16.40
C LYS A 639 -66.82 -9.52 -17.76
N GLU A 640 -68.08 -9.34 -18.15
CA GLU A 640 -68.43 -8.66 -19.40
C GLU A 640 -68.05 -7.16 -19.37
N LYS A 641 -68.05 -6.52 -18.20
CA LYS A 641 -67.79 -5.08 -18.03
C LYS A 641 -66.30 -4.72 -17.85
N LEU A 642 -65.49 -5.66 -17.37
CA LEU A 642 -64.07 -5.46 -17.06
C LEU A 642 -63.21 -4.86 -18.20
N PRO A 643 -63.35 -5.27 -19.48
CA PRO A 643 -62.51 -4.73 -20.56
C PRO A 643 -62.64 -3.21 -20.73
N VAL A 644 -63.86 -2.69 -20.66
CA VAL A 644 -64.13 -1.24 -20.82
C VAL A 644 -63.65 -0.46 -19.59
N MET A 645 -63.79 -1.04 -18.40
CA MET A 645 -63.22 -0.46 -17.18
C MET A 645 -61.70 -0.30 -17.29
N SER A 646 -61.02 -1.30 -17.85
CA SER A 646 -59.55 -1.28 -18.05
C SER A 646 -59.14 -0.17 -19.00
N TYR A 647 -59.88 0.06 -20.09
CA TYR A 647 -59.59 1.14 -21.05
C TYR A 647 -59.73 2.53 -20.41
N LEU A 648 -60.81 2.77 -19.66
CA LEU A 648 -61.08 4.06 -18.99
C LEU A 648 -60.15 4.33 -17.79
N ARG A 649 -59.53 3.28 -17.24
CA ARG A 649 -58.57 3.36 -16.12
C ARG A 649 -57.11 3.27 -16.55
N ASN A 650 -56.82 3.30 -17.86
CA ASN A 650 -55.46 3.22 -18.35
C ASN A 650 -54.62 4.40 -17.80
N PRO A 651 -53.54 4.12 -17.03
CA PRO A 651 -52.72 5.16 -16.38
C PRO A 651 -51.97 6.05 -17.38
N ALA A 652 -51.83 5.63 -18.65
CA ALA A 652 -51.20 6.43 -19.70
C ALA A 652 -52.11 7.54 -20.25
N LEU A 653 -53.38 7.62 -19.82
CA LEU A 653 -54.32 8.66 -20.24
C LEU A 653 -53.90 10.04 -19.70
N LYS A 654 -53.60 10.96 -20.61
CA LYS A 654 -53.27 12.36 -20.33
C LYS A 654 -54.48 13.24 -20.66
N PRO A 655 -54.50 14.53 -20.27
CA PRO A 655 -55.62 15.43 -20.55
C PRO A 655 -56.07 15.43 -22.02
N ARG A 656 -55.13 15.31 -22.97
CA ARG A 656 -55.42 15.18 -24.42
C ARG A 656 -56.23 13.93 -24.81
N HIS A 657 -56.09 12.83 -24.09
CA HIS A 657 -56.83 11.59 -24.31
C HIS A 657 -58.23 11.68 -23.68
N TRP A 658 -58.34 12.32 -22.51
CA TRP A 658 -59.63 12.58 -21.86
C TRP A 658 -60.55 13.44 -22.71
N VAL A 659 -60.02 14.45 -23.42
CA VAL A 659 -60.81 15.24 -24.38
C VAL A 659 -61.44 14.35 -25.49
N LYS A 660 -60.72 13.35 -25.98
CA LYS A 660 -61.26 12.39 -26.97
C LYS A 660 -62.30 11.46 -26.37
N ILE A 661 -62.11 11.03 -25.13
CA ILE A 661 -63.08 10.19 -24.39
C ILE A 661 -64.37 10.98 -24.11
N GLU A 662 -64.27 12.27 -23.78
CA GLU A 662 -65.42 13.17 -23.61
C GLU A 662 -66.20 13.39 -24.92
N GLU A 663 -65.50 13.42 -26.06
CA GLU A 663 -66.12 13.49 -27.39
C GLU A 663 -66.89 12.20 -27.73
N ILE A 664 -66.33 11.02 -27.42
CA ILE A 664 -66.95 9.70 -27.63
C ILE A 664 -68.18 9.52 -26.74
N LEU A 665 -68.08 9.89 -25.45
CA LEU A 665 -69.17 9.75 -24.48
C LEU A 665 -70.16 10.93 -24.47
N HIS A 666 -69.97 11.89 -25.38
CA HIS A 666 -70.78 13.11 -25.52
C HIS A 666 -71.05 13.86 -24.21
N THR A 667 -70.11 13.80 -23.27
CA THR A 667 -70.25 14.34 -21.90
C THR A 667 -68.91 14.93 -21.45
N ARG A 668 -68.95 16.14 -20.86
CA ARG A 668 -67.75 16.76 -20.27
C ARG A 668 -67.64 16.40 -18.80
N PHE A 669 -66.46 15.93 -18.38
CA PHE A 669 -66.19 15.59 -16.99
C PHE A 669 -65.55 16.78 -16.29
N THR A 670 -66.26 17.37 -15.33
CA THR A 670 -65.65 18.34 -14.42
C THR A 670 -64.90 17.62 -13.28
N PRO A 671 -63.80 18.18 -12.73
CA PRO A 671 -63.04 17.56 -11.64
C PRO A 671 -63.88 17.22 -10.40
N ASP A 672 -65.01 17.92 -10.19
CA ASP A 672 -65.91 17.74 -9.04
C ASP A 672 -67.02 16.68 -9.27
N THR A 673 -67.00 15.97 -10.40
CA THR A 673 -68.04 14.98 -10.74
C THR A 673 -67.68 13.62 -10.13
N GLU A 674 -68.48 13.12 -9.19
CA GLU A 674 -68.34 11.74 -8.69
C GLU A 674 -68.79 10.74 -9.76
N LEU A 675 -67.83 10.10 -10.42
CA LEU A 675 -68.09 9.05 -11.41
C LEU A 675 -68.17 7.71 -10.70
N THR A 676 -69.22 6.92 -10.93
CA THR A 676 -69.34 5.53 -10.44
C THR A 676 -69.55 4.58 -11.61
N LEU A 677 -69.45 3.26 -11.37
CA LEU A 677 -69.73 2.24 -12.40
C LEU A 677 -71.13 2.42 -13.00
N GLN A 678 -72.10 2.83 -12.17
CA GLN A 678 -73.48 3.08 -12.60
C GLN A 678 -73.59 4.30 -13.52
N VAL A 679 -72.84 5.37 -13.26
CA VAL A 679 -72.80 6.55 -14.14
C VAL A 679 -72.25 6.19 -15.53
N PHE A 680 -71.23 5.34 -15.62
CA PHE A 680 -70.71 4.86 -16.91
C PHE A 680 -71.67 3.89 -17.62
N GLU A 681 -72.50 3.16 -16.88
CA GLU A 681 -73.60 2.36 -17.43
C GLU A 681 -74.67 3.25 -18.08
N ASP A 682 -75.07 4.32 -17.38
CA ASP A 682 -76.07 5.29 -17.82
C ASP A 682 -75.59 6.11 -19.03
N LEU A 683 -74.28 6.35 -19.13
CA LEU A 683 -73.62 6.98 -20.28
C LEU A 683 -73.33 6.00 -21.43
N HIS A 684 -73.79 4.75 -21.33
CA HIS A 684 -73.58 3.70 -22.33
C HIS A 684 -72.10 3.44 -22.69
N ALA A 685 -71.16 3.71 -21.78
CA ALA A 685 -69.73 3.56 -22.05
C ALA A 685 -69.35 2.11 -22.42
N PHE A 686 -70.04 1.12 -21.86
CA PHE A 686 -69.84 -0.30 -22.16
C PHE A 686 -70.26 -0.71 -23.59
N GLN A 687 -71.00 0.15 -24.31
CA GLN A 687 -71.39 -0.06 -25.70
C GLN A 687 -70.37 0.52 -26.70
N HIS A 688 -69.50 1.43 -26.26
CA HIS A 688 -68.46 2.08 -27.06
C HIS A 688 -67.06 1.46 -26.84
N ALA A 689 -66.99 0.17 -26.57
CA ALA A 689 -65.76 -0.53 -26.17
C ALA A 689 -64.61 -0.42 -27.19
N GLU A 690 -64.90 -0.47 -28.49
CA GLU A 690 -63.88 -0.39 -29.55
C GLU A 690 -63.23 0.99 -29.65
N GLU A 691 -64.02 2.06 -29.57
CA GLU A 691 -63.53 3.44 -29.67
C GLU A 691 -62.69 3.83 -28.44
N LEU A 692 -63.11 3.40 -27.24
CA LEU A 692 -62.36 3.60 -26.01
C LEU A 692 -61.05 2.79 -25.97
N MET A 693 -61.05 1.58 -26.56
CA MET A 693 -59.84 0.77 -26.73
C MET A 693 -58.79 1.46 -27.60
N GLU A 694 -59.20 2.12 -28.69
CA GLU A 694 -58.27 2.83 -29.58
C GLU A 694 -57.58 4.00 -28.88
N VAL A 695 -58.33 4.79 -28.10
CA VAL A 695 -57.79 5.92 -27.33
C VAL A 695 -56.83 5.43 -26.22
N ALA A 696 -57.21 4.37 -25.51
CA ALA A 696 -56.33 3.75 -24.50
C ALA A 696 -55.06 3.16 -25.15
N GLY A 697 -55.17 2.54 -26.32
CA GLY A 697 -54.05 2.02 -27.10
C GLY A 697 -53.07 3.11 -27.56
N GLN A 698 -53.61 4.24 -28.04
CA GLN A 698 -52.80 5.42 -28.38
C GLN A 698 -52.02 5.90 -27.14
N ALA A 699 -52.70 6.03 -26.00
CA ALA A 699 -52.09 6.51 -24.77
C ALA A 699 -50.92 5.63 -24.29
N SER A 700 -51.11 4.31 -24.25
CA SER A 700 -50.07 3.35 -23.87
C SER A 700 -48.86 3.40 -24.81
N SER A 701 -49.12 3.54 -26.12
CA SER A 701 -48.05 3.66 -27.12
C SER A 701 -47.24 4.94 -26.93
N GLU A 702 -47.88 6.09 -26.68
CA GLU A 702 -47.19 7.35 -26.40
C GLU A 702 -46.29 7.28 -25.15
N ALA A 703 -46.79 6.67 -24.06
CA ALA A 703 -46.02 6.49 -22.84
C ALA A 703 -44.77 5.61 -23.04
N GLY A 704 -44.88 4.56 -23.87
CA GLY A 704 -43.73 3.72 -24.24
C GLY A 704 -42.63 4.49 -24.97
N LEU A 705 -43.01 5.39 -25.89
CA LEU A 705 -42.05 6.23 -26.63
C LEU A 705 -41.38 7.28 -25.73
N GLU A 706 -42.13 7.88 -24.80
CA GLU A 706 -41.58 8.80 -23.80
C GLU A 706 -40.55 8.11 -22.88
N ALA A 707 -40.80 6.85 -22.50
CA ALA A 707 -39.86 6.06 -21.71
C ALA A 707 -38.56 5.75 -22.48
N LEU A 708 -38.65 5.42 -23.78
CA LEU A 708 -37.47 5.23 -24.62
C LEU A 708 -36.63 6.50 -24.74
N LEU A 709 -37.27 7.67 -24.91
CA LEU A 709 -36.56 8.94 -24.95
C LEU A 709 -35.86 9.24 -23.62
N LYS A 710 -36.54 8.99 -22.50
CA LYS A 710 -35.96 9.17 -21.16
C LYS A 710 -34.72 8.28 -20.94
N LYS A 711 -34.72 7.04 -21.44
CA LYS A 711 -33.54 6.16 -21.38
C LYS A 711 -32.33 6.76 -22.10
N VAL A 712 -32.54 7.34 -23.29
CA VAL A 712 -31.46 8.03 -24.02
C VAL A 712 -30.90 9.17 -23.16
N GLU A 713 -31.75 9.99 -22.56
CA GLU A 713 -31.30 11.11 -21.72
C GLU A 713 -30.49 10.67 -20.49
N GLU A 714 -30.89 9.57 -19.86
CA GLU A 714 -30.19 9.00 -18.70
C GLU A 714 -28.83 8.41 -19.09
N MET A 715 -28.72 7.69 -20.21
CA MET A 715 -27.46 7.14 -20.70
C MET A 715 -26.40 8.23 -20.91
N TRP A 716 -26.79 9.34 -21.54
CA TRP A 716 -25.90 10.46 -21.82
C TRP A 716 -25.56 11.32 -20.58
N ALA A 717 -26.44 11.33 -19.56
CA ALA A 717 -26.15 12.01 -18.31
C ALA A 717 -25.02 11.34 -17.50
N SER A 718 -24.82 10.03 -17.67
CA SER A 718 -23.81 9.23 -16.95
C SER A 718 -22.52 8.96 -17.73
N LEU A 719 -22.41 9.39 -18.99
CA LEU A 719 -21.29 9.05 -19.87
C LEU A 719 -20.04 9.91 -19.57
N GLU A 720 -18.91 9.28 -19.23
CA GLU A 720 -17.61 9.93 -19.00
C GLU A 720 -16.60 9.59 -20.11
N PHE A 721 -15.74 10.54 -20.48
CA PHE A 721 -14.65 10.28 -21.43
C PHE A 721 -13.45 9.60 -20.77
N PRO A 722 -12.92 8.50 -21.34
CA PRO A 722 -11.71 7.87 -20.86
C PRO A 722 -10.49 8.69 -21.29
N VAL A 723 -9.80 9.29 -20.33
CA VAL A 723 -8.61 10.12 -20.55
C VAL A 723 -7.40 9.51 -19.84
N VAL A 724 -6.33 9.26 -20.58
CA VAL A 724 -5.11 8.59 -20.10
C VAL A 724 -3.87 9.47 -20.30
N LEU A 725 -2.82 9.23 -19.52
CA LEU A 725 -1.54 9.93 -19.66
C LEU A 725 -0.79 9.45 -20.92
N HIS A 726 -0.21 10.39 -21.67
CA HIS A 726 0.60 10.09 -22.84
C HIS A 726 2.08 9.92 -22.45
N LYS A 727 2.59 8.67 -22.50
CA LYS A 727 3.96 8.30 -22.03
C LYS A 727 4.16 8.69 -20.55
N ASP A 728 5.42 8.80 -20.09
CA ASP A 728 5.78 9.29 -18.75
C ASP A 728 5.79 10.83 -18.65
N ALA A 729 5.19 11.53 -19.62
CA ALA A 729 5.19 12.99 -19.66
C ALA A 729 4.16 13.56 -18.67
N LYS A 730 4.63 14.39 -17.74
CA LYS A 730 3.79 15.06 -16.75
C LYS A 730 2.80 16.02 -17.42
N ASP A 731 1.52 15.93 -17.05
CA ASP A 731 0.42 16.81 -17.48
C ASP A 731 0.08 16.78 -19.00
N VAL A 732 0.37 15.67 -19.69
CA VAL A 732 -0.02 15.45 -21.10
C VAL A 732 -0.99 14.26 -21.19
N TYR A 733 -2.20 14.50 -21.71
CA TYR A 733 -3.28 13.51 -21.76
C TYR A 733 -3.73 13.23 -23.19
N VAL A 734 -4.19 12.01 -23.44
CA VAL A 734 -4.81 11.53 -24.69
C VAL A 734 -6.11 10.75 -24.38
N LEU A 735 -7.01 10.66 -25.35
CA LEU A 735 -8.20 9.80 -25.28
C LEU A 735 -7.79 8.33 -25.25
N GLY A 736 -8.38 7.57 -24.33
CA GLY A 736 -8.25 6.12 -24.21
C GLY A 736 -9.18 5.37 -25.17
N GLY A 737 -9.57 4.14 -24.81
CA GLY A 737 -10.49 3.33 -25.62
C GLY A 737 -11.89 3.95 -25.74
N LEU A 738 -12.40 4.09 -26.96
CA LEU A 738 -13.69 4.76 -27.24
C LEU A 738 -14.87 3.78 -27.45
N GLU A 739 -14.69 2.50 -27.17
CA GLU A 739 -15.67 1.43 -27.45
C GLU A 739 -17.01 1.63 -26.73
N GLU A 740 -16.95 2.04 -25.45
CA GLU A 740 -18.14 2.30 -24.63
C GLU A 740 -18.94 3.51 -25.15
N ILE A 741 -18.24 4.57 -25.57
CA ILE A 741 -18.85 5.77 -26.14
C ILE A 741 -19.52 5.44 -27.48
N GLN A 742 -18.87 4.64 -28.32
CA GLN A 742 -19.42 4.23 -29.61
C GLN A 742 -20.67 3.37 -29.43
N THR A 743 -20.64 2.42 -28.50
CA THR A 743 -21.81 1.58 -28.18
C THR A 743 -22.99 2.42 -27.69
N CYS A 744 -22.75 3.40 -26.83
CA CYS A 744 -23.77 4.33 -26.34
C CYS A 744 -24.40 5.17 -27.47
N VAL A 745 -23.58 5.63 -28.42
CA VAL A 745 -24.06 6.35 -29.62
C VAL A 745 -24.94 5.45 -30.48
N ASP A 746 -24.52 4.22 -30.75
CA ASP A 746 -25.26 3.29 -31.60
C ASP A 746 -26.62 2.91 -30.99
N GLU A 747 -26.66 2.60 -29.69
CA GLU A 747 -27.90 2.29 -28.95
C GLU A 747 -28.85 3.49 -28.90
N SER A 748 -28.32 4.70 -28.68
CA SER A 748 -29.12 5.93 -28.70
C SER A 748 -29.74 6.20 -30.06
N ASN A 749 -28.99 5.99 -31.15
CA ASN A 749 -29.49 6.13 -32.51
C ASN A 749 -30.61 5.12 -32.83
N ILE A 750 -30.51 3.88 -32.32
CA ILE A 750 -31.58 2.87 -32.46
C ILE A 750 -32.86 3.35 -31.75
N HIS A 751 -32.75 3.85 -30.52
CA HIS A 751 -33.90 4.35 -29.77
C HIS A 751 -34.55 5.58 -30.43
N ILE A 752 -33.75 6.56 -30.86
CA ILE A 752 -34.24 7.76 -31.56
C ILE A 752 -34.93 7.39 -32.88
N SER A 753 -34.34 6.51 -33.68
CA SER A 753 -34.94 6.02 -34.93
C SER A 753 -36.26 5.26 -34.70
N THR A 754 -36.31 4.43 -33.65
CA THR A 754 -37.54 3.74 -33.23
C THR A 754 -38.64 4.73 -32.86
N ILE A 755 -38.31 5.82 -32.16
CA ILE A 755 -39.29 6.84 -31.78
C ILE A 755 -39.78 7.62 -33.01
N LEU A 756 -38.88 8.05 -33.90
CA LEU A 756 -39.23 8.80 -35.11
C LEU A 756 -40.07 8.00 -36.11
N SER A 757 -39.90 6.68 -36.15
CA SER A 757 -40.69 5.79 -37.02
C SER A 757 -42.12 5.53 -36.51
N SER A 758 -42.42 5.85 -35.25
CA SER A 758 -43.74 5.64 -34.67
C SER A 758 -44.74 6.74 -35.06
N ARG A 759 -45.97 6.34 -35.40
CA ARG A 759 -47.08 7.26 -35.72
C ARG A 759 -47.54 8.08 -34.51
N ASN A 760 -47.25 7.61 -33.29
CA ASN A 760 -47.68 8.23 -32.04
C ASN A 760 -46.60 9.15 -31.42
N CYS A 761 -45.52 9.47 -32.17
CA CYS A 761 -44.42 10.31 -31.66
C CYS A 761 -44.74 11.82 -31.59
N GLY A 762 -45.89 12.25 -32.12
CA GLY A 762 -46.27 13.66 -32.28
C GLY A 762 -45.95 14.58 -31.08
N PRO A 763 -46.34 14.23 -29.84
CA PRO A 763 -46.11 15.09 -28.67
C PRO A 763 -44.63 15.31 -28.28
N ILE A 764 -43.73 14.39 -28.65
CA ILE A 764 -42.30 14.44 -28.28
C ILE A 764 -41.38 14.66 -29.47
N LYS A 765 -41.93 14.72 -30.69
CA LYS A 765 -41.17 14.74 -31.95
C LYS A 765 -40.09 15.82 -32.00
N SER A 766 -40.40 17.05 -31.56
CA SER A 766 -39.44 18.16 -31.57
C SER A 766 -38.19 17.88 -30.72
N ARG A 767 -38.38 17.27 -29.55
CA ARG A 767 -37.30 16.92 -28.62
C ARG A 767 -36.44 15.77 -29.14
N VAL A 768 -37.06 14.80 -29.82
CA VAL A 768 -36.38 13.67 -30.45
C VAL A 768 -35.54 14.12 -31.64
N GLU A 769 -36.06 15.02 -32.48
CA GLU A 769 -35.32 15.63 -33.60
C GLU A 769 -34.11 16.47 -33.15
N GLU A 770 -34.18 17.09 -31.97
CA GLU A 770 -33.05 17.81 -31.38
C GLU A 770 -31.94 16.83 -30.94
N TRP A 771 -32.31 15.74 -30.28
CA TRP A 771 -31.38 14.67 -29.92
C TRP A 771 -30.72 14.03 -31.14
N ASP A 772 -31.49 13.74 -32.20
CA ASP A 772 -30.97 13.21 -33.47
C ASP A 772 -29.86 14.10 -34.06
N LYS A 773 -30.09 15.42 -34.13
CA LYS A 773 -29.09 16.39 -34.60
C LYS A 773 -27.85 16.46 -33.71
N ASN A 774 -28.04 16.41 -32.39
CA ASN A 774 -26.94 16.48 -31.43
C ASN A 774 -26.06 15.23 -31.48
N LEU A 775 -26.66 14.05 -31.62
CA LEU A 775 -25.95 12.78 -31.78
C LEU A 775 -25.14 12.75 -33.08
N GLU A 776 -25.74 13.17 -34.20
CA GLU A 776 -25.03 13.24 -35.49
C GLU A 776 -23.83 14.20 -35.43
N LEU A 777 -24.00 15.37 -34.81
CA LEU A 777 -22.91 16.33 -34.62
C LEU A 777 -21.82 15.78 -33.71
N PHE A 778 -22.19 15.08 -32.64
CA PHE A 778 -21.24 14.46 -31.71
C PHE A 778 -20.41 13.37 -32.40
N SER A 779 -21.03 12.46 -33.15
CA SER A 779 -20.34 11.39 -33.88
C SER A 779 -19.28 11.96 -34.85
N LYS A 780 -19.65 12.96 -35.66
CA LYS A 780 -18.71 13.64 -36.57
C LYS A 780 -17.55 14.30 -35.82
N THR A 781 -17.84 14.94 -34.69
CA THR A 781 -16.82 15.63 -33.89
C THR A 781 -15.84 14.63 -33.24
N LEU A 782 -16.34 13.49 -32.77
CA LEU A 782 -15.53 12.44 -32.14
C LEU A 782 -14.55 11.80 -33.14
N GLU A 783 -15.00 11.53 -34.36
CA GLU A 783 -14.18 10.95 -35.43
C GLU A 783 -13.03 11.89 -35.85
N GLU A 784 -13.33 13.18 -36.06
CA GLU A 784 -12.32 14.19 -36.38
C GLU A 784 -11.31 14.39 -35.23
N TRP A 785 -11.79 14.36 -33.99
CA TRP A 785 -10.93 14.46 -32.80
C TRP A 785 -9.99 13.26 -32.70
N PHE A 786 -10.48 12.05 -32.93
CA PHE A 786 -9.65 10.85 -32.90
C PHE A 786 -8.57 10.89 -34.00
N THR A 787 -8.93 11.29 -35.22
CA THR A 787 -8.00 11.50 -36.33
C THR A 787 -6.92 12.53 -36.00
N CYS A 788 -7.31 13.64 -35.36
CA CYS A 788 -6.39 14.67 -34.88
C CYS A 788 -5.41 14.13 -33.85
N GLN A 789 -5.88 13.33 -32.89
CA GLN A 789 -5.03 12.70 -31.86
C GLN A 789 -3.93 11.83 -32.49
N GLN A 790 -4.30 10.96 -33.43
CA GLN A 790 -3.35 10.08 -34.12
C GLN A 790 -2.29 10.88 -34.88
N THR A 791 -2.73 11.93 -35.59
CA THR A 791 -1.83 12.82 -36.33
C THR A 791 -0.91 13.60 -35.40
N TRP A 792 -1.43 14.15 -34.29
CA TRP A 792 -0.64 14.87 -33.30
C TRP A 792 0.40 13.98 -32.61
N MET A 793 0.03 12.76 -32.19
CA MET A 793 0.96 11.80 -31.57
C MET A 793 2.11 11.44 -32.51
N TYR A 794 1.85 11.32 -33.81
CA TYR A 794 2.87 11.08 -34.81
C TYR A 794 3.80 12.29 -35.00
N LEU A 795 3.23 13.49 -35.13
CA LEU A 795 3.99 14.73 -35.31
C LEU A 795 4.82 15.12 -34.06
N GLU A 796 4.35 14.78 -32.86
CA GLU A 796 5.06 15.04 -31.60
C GLU A 796 6.42 14.35 -31.55
N VAL A 797 6.51 13.11 -32.03
CA VAL A 797 7.78 12.34 -32.09
C VAL A 797 8.76 12.96 -33.10
N ILE A 798 8.25 13.51 -34.21
CA ILE A 798 9.09 14.09 -35.26
C ILE A 798 9.61 15.47 -34.86
N PHE A 799 8.72 16.36 -34.41
CA PHE A 799 9.06 17.74 -34.07
C PHE A 799 9.71 17.89 -32.69
N SER A 800 9.75 16.84 -31.86
CA SER A 800 10.57 16.81 -30.64
C SER A 800 12.06 16.58 -30.91
N ALA A 801 12.44 16.15 -32.12
CA ALA A 801 13.84 15.92 -32.50
C ALA A 801 14.61 17.26 -32.67
N PRO A 802 15.71 17.49 -31.93
CA PRO A 802 16.43 18.78 -31.94
C PRO A 802 16.96 19.19 -33.32
N ASP A 803 17.29 18.22 -34.16
CA ASP A 803 17.83 18.47 -35.50
C ASP A 803 16.73 18.92 -36.48
N ILE A 804 15.52 18.37 -36.37
CA ILE A 804 14.35 18.83 -37.14
C ILE A 804 13.96 20.25 -36.73
N GLN A 805 14.01 20.56 -35.43
CA GLN A 805 13.72 21.91 -34.92
C GLN A 805 14.69 22.98 -35.47
N ARG A 806 15.94 22.62 -35.72
CA ARG A 806 16.96 23.51 -36.31
C ARG A 806 16.77 23.71 -37.81
N GLN A 807 16.31 22.68 -38.52
CA GLN A 807 16.16 22.70 -39.98
C GLN A 807 14.84 23.32 -40.44
N LEU A 808 13.77 23.14 -39.67
CA LEU A 808 12.41 23.61 -39.97
C LEU A 808 11.85 24.49 -38.82
N PRO A 809 12.45 25.67 -38.57
CA PRO A 809 12.11 26.49 -37.41
C PRO A 809 10.70 27.11 -37.50
N ASN A 810 10.19 27.38 -38.71
CA ASN A 810 8.86 27.97 -38.90
C ASN A 810 7.77 26.93 -38.63
N GLU A 811 7.93 25.72 -39.14
CA GLU A 811 7.04 24.58 -38.99
C GLU A 811 7.04 24.10 -37.53
N THR A 812 8.21 24.07 -36.89
CA THR A 812 8.35 23.80 -35.45
C THR A 812 7.57 24.82 -34.62
N ARG A 813 7.63 26.10 -34.99
CA ARG A 813 6.86 27.16 -34.32
C ARG A 813 5.35 26.96 -34.49
N LEU A 814 4.89 26.57 -35.68
CA LEU A 814 3.48 26.26 -35.95
C LEU A 814 3.01 25.03 -35.15
N PHE A 815 3.81 23.95 -35.15
CA PHE A 815 3.51 22.75 -34.37
C PHE A 815 3.46 23.04 -32.87
N THR A 816 4.36 23.90 -32.34
CA THR A 816 4.35 24.29 -30.92
C THR A 816 3.04 24.99 -30.52
N ILE A 817 2.42 25.76 -31.42
CA ILE A 817 1.12 26.39 -31.18
C ILE A 817 0.01 25.33 -31.11
N VAL A 818 0.00 24.40 -32.07
CA VAL A 818 -0.96 23.28 -32.10
C VAL A 818 -0.79 22.38 -30.88
N ASP A 819 0.44 22.04 -30.51
CA ASP A 819 0.79 21.24 -29.34
C ASP A 819 0.29 21.87 -28.04
N LYS A 820 0.48 23.18 -27.88
CA LYS A 820 -0.05 23.92 -26.73
C LYS A 820 -1.58 23.89 -26.69
N SER A 821 -2.24 24.14 -27.83
CA SER A 821 -3.70 24.12 -27.92
C SER A 821 -4.26 22.73 -27.62
N TRP A 822 -3.65 21.68 -28.16
CA TRP A 822 -4.00 20.28 -27.90
C TRP A 822 -3.90 19.94 -26.42
N LYS A 823 -2.74 20.23 -25.79
CA LYS A 823 -2.52 20.01 -24.34
C LYS A 823 -3.49 20.80 -23.46
N ASP A 824 -3.92 22.00 -23.88
CA ASP A 824 -4.93 22.79 -23.16
C ASP A 824 -6.32 22.16 -23.23
N ILE A 825 -6.73 21.65 -24.40
CA ILE A 825 -8.00 20.96 -24.60
C ILE A 825 -8.02 19.66 -23.79
N MET A 826 -6.96 18.85 -23.87
CA MET A 826 -6.89 17.57 -23.17
C MET A 826 -6.82 17.73 -21.64
N ARG A 827 -6.20 18.80 -21.12
CA ARG A 827 -6.24 19.13 -19.68
C ARG A 827 -7.63 19.56 -19.21
N LYS A 828 -8.36 20.33 -20.02
CA LYS A 828 -9.76 20.69 -19.72
C LYS A 828 -10.63 19.45 -19.66
N LEU A 829 -10.51 18.56 -20.66
CA LEU A 829 -11.23 17.29 -20.71
C LEU A 829 -10.87 16.38 -19.53
N ALA A 830 -9.59 16.26 -19.15
CA ALA A 830 -9.17 15.48 -17.99
C ALA A 830 -9.79 15.98 -16.67
N LYS A 831 -10.07 17.28 -16.56
CA LYS A 831 -10.69 17.92 -15.38
C LYS A 831 -12.21 17.82 -15.36
N THR A 832 -12.87 18.01 -16.50
CA THR A 832 -14.33 18.04 -16.58
C THR A 832 -14.94 16.67 -16.87
N ARG A 833 -14.19 15.78 -17.53
CA ARG A 833 -14.60 14.46 -18.07
C ARG A 833 -15.86 14.47 -18.94
N ASN A 834 -16.40 15.66 -19.20
CA ASN A 834 -17.63 15.91 -19.92
C ASN A 834 -17.33 16.44 -21.34
N PRO A 835 -17.81 15.77 -22.39
CA PRO A 835 -17.58 16.15 -23.79
C PRO A 835 -18.19 17.48 -24.20
N HIS A 836 -19.37 17.83 -23.70
CA HIS A 836 -20.08 19.05 -24.10
C HIS A 836 -19.34 20.32 -23.68
N ALA A 837 -18.51 20.24 -22.63
CA ALA A 837 -17.71 21.37 -22.15
C ALA A 837 -16.53 21.73 -23.07
N VAL A 838 -16.10 20.81 -23.95
CA VAL A 838 -14.86 20.95 -24.74
C VAL A 838 -15.14 21.10 -26.24
N GLN A 839 -16.34 20.73 -26.70
CA GLN A 839 -16.80 20.81 -28.09
C GLN A 839 -16.56 22.19 -28.76
N PRO A 840 -16.80 23.36 -28.13
CA PRO A 840 -16.56 24.66 -28.75
C PRO A 840 -15.07 25.00 -28.97
N HIS A 841 -14.16 24.28 -28.30
CA HIS A 841 -12.73 24.55 -28.33
C HIS A 841 -11.99 23.76 -29.41
N LEU A 842 -12.57 22.67 -29.94
CA LEU A 842 -11.94 21.79 -30.92
C LEU A 842 -11.64 22.48 -32.26
N ARG A 843 -12.52 23.37 -32.74
CA ARG A 843 -12.31 24.12 -34.00
C ARG A 843 -10.96 24.86 -34.04
N LYS A 844 -10.48 25.39 -32.91
CA LYS A 844 -9.21 26.13 -32.83
C LYS A 844 -7.96 25.28 -33.03
N CYS A 845 -8.03 23.95 -32.86
CA CYS A 845 -6.90 23.05 -33.04
C CYS A 845 -6.61 22.74 -34.51
N PHE A 846 -7.59 22.89 -35.41
CA PHE A 846 -7.50 22.52 -36.82
C PHE A 846 -7.13 23.67 -37.77
N ASP A 847 -6.98 24.90 -37.26
CA ASP A 847 -6.75 26.09 -38.08
C ASP A 847 -5.34 26.17 -38.72
N ALA A 848 -4.39 25.28 -38.37
CA ALA A 848 -2.98 25.45 -38.71
C ALA A 848 -2.37 24.50 -39.78
N ILE A 849 -2.79 23.22 -39.89
CA ILE A 849 -2.25 22.25 -40.88
C ILE A 849 -3.35 21.27 -41.28
N ALA A 850 -3.65 21.14 -42.58
CA ALA A 850 -4.73 20.28 -43.08
C ALA A 850 -4.27 18.92 -43.65
N LYS A 851 -3.15 18.86 -44.40
CA LYS A 851 -2.66 17.61 -45.02
C LYS A 851 -1.18 17.67 -45.42
N LEU A 852 -0.49 16.53 -45.47
CA LEU A 852 0.90 16.37 -45.95
C LEU A 852 0.97 15.41 -47.16
N GLU A 853 1.87 15.68 -48.11
CA GLU A 853 2.13 14.85 -49.30
C GLU A 853 3.53 14.20 -49.26
N PHE A 854 3.60 12.88 -49.51
CA PHE A 854 4.84 12.07 -49.49
C PHE A 854 5.34 11.70 -50.90
N GLY A 855 6.64 11.40 -51.03
CA GLY A 855 7.27 10.99 -52.28
C GLY A 855 7.01 9.55 -52.70
N VAL A 856 7.29 9.21 -53.97
CA VAL A 856 7.17 7.84 -54.53
C VAL A 856 8.56 7.36 -54.96
N LYS A 857 8.89 6.08 -54.76
CA LYS A 857 10.15 5.49 -55.24
C LYS A 857 10.22 5.49 -56.79
N LEU A 858 11.31 6.01 -57.37
CA LEU A 858 11.56 5.99 -58.81
C LEU A 858 12.70 5.02 -59.18
N PRO A 859 12.67 4.36 -60.35
CA PRO A 859 13.79 3.56 -60.86
C PRO A 859 15.01 4.43 -61.23
N GLU A 860 16.22 3.87 -61.13
CA GLU A 860 17.47 4.66 -61.17
C GLU A 860 17.95 5.03 -62.59
N SER A 861 17.57 4.29 -63.64
CA SER A 861 18.02 4.49 -65.03
C SER A 861 16.90 4.32 -66.07
N GLU A 862 17.08 4.93 -67.25
CA GLU A 862 16.22 4.75 -68.44
C GLU A 862 17.05 4.23 -69.61
N LEU A 863 16.49 3.30 -70.40
CA LEU A 863 17.12 2.76 -71.62
C LEU A 863 16.80 3.65 -72.82
N VAL A 864 17.84 4.20 -73.47
CA VAL A 864 17.68 5.09 -74.63
C VAL A 864 18.36 4.48 -75.86
N VAL A 865 17.69 4.53 -77.01
CA VAL A 865 18.22 4.07 -78.31
C VAL A 865 19.10 5.16 -78.92
N THR A 866 20.35 4.85 -79.28
CA THR A 866 21.27 5.76 -79.93
C THR A 866 21.02 5.83 -81.45
N GLU A 867 21.52 6.87 -82.11
CA GLU A 867 21.28 7.11 -83.55
C GLU A 867 21.89 6.04 -84.47
N GLU A 868 22.77 5.16 -83.96
CA GLU A 868 23.27 3.97 -84.67
C GLU A 868 22.48 2.67 -84.34
N GLY A 869 21.38 2.78 -83.58
CA GLY A 869 20.45 1.69 -83.31
C GLY A 869 20.78 0.81 -82.09
N GLY A 870 21.72 1.21 -81.22
CA GLY A 870 22.06 0.49 -79.99
C GLY A 870 21.31 1.03 -78.76
N LEU A 871 20.85 0.14 -77.86
CA LEU A 871 20.25 0.52 -76.57
C LEU A 871 21.33 0.74 -75.50
N VAL A 872 21.31 1.88 -74.83
CA VAL A 872 22.24 2.22 -73.73
C VAL A 872 21.47 2.75 -72.52
N GLU A 873 21.78 2.24 -71.33
CA GLU A 873 21.24 2.76 -70.07
C GLU A 873 21.87 4.12 -69.74
N ARG A 874 21.01 5.11 -69.46
CA ARG A 874 21.41 6.46 -69.08
C ARG A 874 20.69 6.87 -67.80
N GLU A 875 21.40 7.53 -66.89
CA GLU A 875 20.78 8.09 -65.68
C GLU A 875 19.69 9.11 -66.06
N LEU A 876 18.53 8.99 -65.40
CA LEU A 876 17.39 9.86 -65.65
C LEU A 876 17.73 11.33 -65.33
N SER A 877 17.51 12.20 -66.32
CA SER A 877 17.73 13.63 -66.16
C SER A 877 16.81 14.24 -65.08
N PHE A 878 17.24 15.35 -64.47
CA PHE A 878 16.48 16.02 -63.42
C PHE A 878 15.04 16.38 -63.85
N GLN A 879 14.86 16.88 -65.09
CA GLN A 879 13.54 17.23 -65.62
C GLN A 879 12.67 15.99 -65.89
N SER A 880 13.28 14.87 -66.31
CA SER A 880 12.57 13.61 -66.54
C SER A 880 12.08 12.99 -65.24
N ARG A 881 12.88 13.07 -64.16
CA ARG A 881 12.51 12.59 -62.82
C ARG A 881 11.34 13.36 -62.22
N ASP A 882 11.35 14.70 -62.29
CA ASP A 882 10.26 15.52 -61.75
C ASP A 882 8.91 15.25 -62.46
N MET A 883 8.94 15.06 -63.78
CA MET A 883 7.75 14.70 -64.54
C MET A 883 7.21 13.31 -64.17
N LEU A 884 8.09 12.32 -63.97
CA LEU A 884 7.72 10.97 -63.55
C LEU A 884 7.17 10.93 -62.11
N GLN A 885 7.77 11.69 -61.19
CA GLN A 885 7.31 11.83 -59.80
C GLN A 885 5.87 12.37 -59.75
N ALA A 886 5.58 13.42 -60.53
CA ALA A 886 4.25 14.04 -60.60
C ALA A 886 3.19 13.12 -61.26
N LYS A 887 3.61 12.24 -62.18
CA LYS A 887 2.71 11.32 -62.88
C LYS A 887 2.37 10.08 -62.06
N LEU A 888 3.35 9.54 -61.32
CA LEU A 888 3.20 8.33 -60.48
C LEU A 888 2.52 8.61 -59.13
N ALA A 889 2.69 9.82 -58.57
CA ALA A 889 2.06 10.22 -57.30
C ALA A 889 0.52 10.16 -57.29
N LYS A 890 -0.14 10.21 -58.46
CA LYS A 890 -1.60 10.14 -58.58
C LYS A 890 -2.15 8.71 -58.55
N THR A 891 -1.31 7.69 -58.69
CA THR A 891 -1.73 6.28 -58.85
C THR A 891 -0.96 5.30 -57.96
N ALA A 892 -0.08 5.77 -57.07
CA ALA A 892 0.78 4.93 -56.24
C ALA A 892 0.03 4.31 -55.04
N ARG A 893 0.40 3.07 -54.69
CA ARG A 893 -0.09 2.38 -53.49
C ARG A 893 0.76 2.77 -52.26
N PRO A 894 0.25 2.62 -51.02
CA PRO A 894 0.93 3.09 -49.81
C PRO A 894 2.36 2.54 -49.62
N GLU A 895 2.60 1.33 -50.17
CA GLU A 895 3.85 0.57 -50.08
C GLU A 895 4.98 1.17 -50.96
N ASP A 896 4.61 1.97 -51.96
CA ASP A 896 5.52 2.57 -52.94
C ASP A 896 5.98 3.99 -52.54
N LEU A 897 5.46 4.50 -51.41
CA LEU A 897 5.75 5.84 -50.89
C LEU A 897 7.06 5.87 -50.08
N THR A 898 7.82 6.96 -50.19
CA THR A 898 9.01 7.24 -49.37
C THR A 898 8.63 8.04 -48.13
N THR A 899 9.51 8.06 -47.13
CA THR A 899 9.35 8.86 -45.90
C THR A 899 9.61 10.35 -46.11
N ASP A 900 9.95 10.77 -47.33
CA ASP A 900 10.26 12.17 -47.63
C ASP A 900 8.97 12.96 -47.90
N ILE A 901 8.78 14.05 -47.16
CA ILE A 901 7.62 14.94 -47.30
C ILE A 901 7.94 15.97 -48.39
N ILE A 902 7.15 15.98 -49.46
CA ILE A 902 7.39 16.81 -50.64
C ILE A 902 6.61 18.13 -50.57
N ALA A 903 5.47 18.15 -49.90
CA ALA A 903 4.69 19.38 -49.75
C ALA A 903 3.76 19.33 -48.53
N MET A 904 3.45 20.52 -47.99
CA MET A 904 2.38 20.72 -47.03
C MET A 904 1.21 21.48 -47.68
N LEU A 905 -0.01 21.14 -47.29
CA LEU A 905 -1.23 21.80 -47.72
C LEU A 905 -1.88 22.53 -46.54
N SER A 906 -2.12 23.83 -46.72
CA SER A 906 -2.92 24.62 -45.79
C SER A 906 -4.41 24.26 -45.90
N PRO A 907 -5.24 24.56 -44.87
CA PRO A 907 -6.70 24.42 -44.95
C PRO A 907 -7.35 25.23 -46.08
N GLU A 908 -6.67 26.28 -46.56
CA GLU A 908 -7.10 27.17 -47.65
C GLU A 908 -6.67 26.64 -49.04
N GLY A 909 -6.00 25.48 -49.09
CA GLY A 909 -5.57 24.80 -50.31
C GLY A 909 -4.22 25.26 -50.86
N GLU A 910 -3.45 26.07 -50.12
CA GLU A 910 -2.12 26.50 -50.54
C GLU A 910 -1.11 25.36 -50.38
N ARG A 911 -0.48 24.97 -51.50
CA ARG A 911 0.52 23.91 -51.56
C ARG A 911 1.92 24.50 -51.45
N VAL A 912 2.60 24.23 -50.35
CA VAL A 912 3.98 24.68 -50.11
C VAL A 912 4.93 23.51 -50.36
N ASN A 913 5.75 23.60 -51.40
CA ASN A 913 6.75 22.57 -51.74
C ASN A 913 7.93 22.62 -50.76
N LEU A 914 8.27 21.50 -50.16
CA LEU A 914 9.47 21.32 -49.34
C LEU A 914 10.58 20.75 -50.21
N GLY A 915 11.66 21.50 -50.40
CA GLY A 915 12.80 21.09 -51.21
C GLY A 915 13.61 19.97 -50.56
N LYS A 916 14.07 18.99 -51.38
CA LYS A 916 14.82 17.78 -51.01
C LYS A 916 15.70 17.93 -49.76
N VAL A 917 15.30 17.30 -48.65
CA VAL A 917 16.24 16.91 -47.59
C VAL A 917 17.09 15.78 -48.16
N LYS A 918 18.39 16.02 -48.37
CA LYS A 918 19.33 14.98 -48.81
C LYS A 918 19.51 13.95 -47.68
N ASN A 919 19.37 12.67 -48.05
CA ASN A 919 19.81 11.46 -47.36
C ASN A 919 20.64 11.66 -46.07
N PHE A 920 20.12 11.17 -44.95
CA PHE A 920 20.96 10.65 -43.85
C PHE A 920 20.76 9.13 -43.75
N THR A 921 21.38 8.40 -44.67
CA THR A 921 21.85 7.03 -44.40
C THR A 921 23.22 7.14 -43.77
N THR A 922 23.30 7.15 -42.43
CA THR A 922 24.36 6.55 -41.57
C THR A 922 24.31 7.14 -40.14
N LEU A 923 23.54 6.49 -39.26
CA LEU A 923 23.95 5.95 -37.95
C LEU A 923 22.73 5.35 -37.24
#